data_AF-A0A921T8X0-F1
#
_entry.id   AF-A0A921T8X0-F1
#
_cell.length_a   1.000
_cell.length_b   1.000
_cell.length_c   1.000
_cell.angle_alpha   90.00
_cell.angle_beta   90.00
_cell.angle_gamma   90.00
#
_symmetry.space_group_name_H-M   'P 1'
#
loop_
_entity.id
_entity.type
_entity.pdbx_description
1 polymer ?
#
loop_
_entity_poly.entity_id
_entity_poly.type
_entity_poly.pdbx_seq_one_letter_code
_entity_poly.pdbx_strand_id
1 'polypeptide(L)'
;FWIHDFAFIAAEGVNLDIQQLNDTLQDAFVHIVHGDAENDAFNRLVLTAGLPWRDVALLRAYARYLKQIRLGFDLGYIASTLNNHTDIARELTRLFKTRFYLARKLTADDLEDKQQRLEQAILSALDDVQVLNEDRILRRYLDLIKATLRTNFYQTDANGQNKSYFSFKFDPRAIPELPKPVPKFEIFVYSPRVEGVHLRFGNVARGGLRWSDREEDFRTEVLGLVKAQQVKNSVIVPVGAKGGFLPRRLPLGGSRDEIAAEGIACYRIFISGLLDITDNLKDGALVPPANVVRHDDDDPYLVVAADKGTATFSDIANGIAIDYGFWLGDAFASGGSAGYDHKKMGITAKGAWVGVQRHFRERGINVQEDSITVVGVGDMAGDVFGNGLLMSDKLQLVAAFNHLHIFIDPNPNPATSFVERKRLFELPRSAWTDYDTSIMSEGGGIFSRSAKSIAISPQMKERFDIQADKLTPTELLNALLKAPVDLLWNGGIGTYVKASTESHADVGDKANDALRVNGNELRCKVVGEGGNLGMTQLGRVEFGLNGGGSNTDFIDNAGGVDCSDHEVNIKILLNEVVQAGDMTDKQRNQLLASMTDEVGNLVLGNNYKQTQALSLAARRAYERAAEYKRLMSDLEGRGKLDRAIEYLPTEEQLTERASSGKGLTRPELSVLISYSKIDLKEALLKSLVPDDEYLTRDMETAFPPSLVAKFGEAMRRHRLKREIVSTQIANDLVNHMGITFVQRLKESTGMSPANVAGAYVIVRDIFHLPHWFRQIEALDHQVSADVQLELMDELMRLGRRATRWFLRSRRNEQDAGRDTAHFGPHLAALGLKLDELLEGPTREGWQNRYQAYTQAGVPELLARMVAGTTHLYTLLPIIEAADVTGHDAAEVAKAYFAVGSALDLPWYLQQISDLPVANNWQAQAREAFRDDVDWQQRAITISVLQMADAPQDMEARVALWLEQHQDMADRWRAMMVEIRAAVGTDYAMYAVANRELLDLALSGQSVLQPA
;
A
#
# COMPACT_ATOMS: atom_id res chain seq x y z
N PHE A 1 -13.88 55.34 -29.12
CA PHE A 1 -14.64 54.11 -28.89
C PHE A 1 -14.90 53.47 -30.24
N TRP A 2 -14.58 52.18 -30.40
CA TRP A 2 -15.07 51.39 -31.52
C TRP A 2 -16.48 50.93 -31.13
N ILE A 3 -17.48 51.20 -31.98
CA ILE A 3 -18.85 50.71 -31.78
C ILE A 3 -19.02 49.56 -32.77
N HIS A 4 -19.27 48.37 -32.23
CA HIS A 4 -19.64 47.19 -33.02
C HIS A 4 -21.15 47.05 -32.96
N ASP A 5 -21.81 47.13 -34.11
CA ASP A 5 -23.24 46.93 -34.28
C ASP A 5 -23.49 45.51 -34.82
N PHE A 6 -24.37 44.75 -34.15
CA PHE A 6 -24.65 43.36 -34.47
C PHE A 6 -26.16 43.17 -34.67
N ALA A 7 -26.54 42.62 -35.83
CA ALA A 7 -27.90 42.20 -36.11
C ALA A 7 -28.01 40.67 -36.04
N PHE A 8 -28.94 40.17 -35.22
CA PHE A 8 -29.18 38.74 -35.03
C PHE A 8 -30.57 38.35 -35.55
N ILE A 9 -30.69 37.15 -36.13
CA ILE A 9 -31.95 36.57 -36.59
C ILE A 9 -32.13 35.22 -35.89
N ALA A 10 -33.27 35.02 -35.24
CA ALA A 10 -33.60 33.74 -34.61
C ALA A 10 -33.85 32.66 -35.67
N ALA A 11 -33.45 31.42 -35.38
CA ALA A 11 -33.79 30.28 -36.24
C ALA A 11 -35.31 30.03 -36.26
N GLU A 12 -35.84 29.53 -37.39
CA GLU A 12 -37.26 29.27 -37.55
C GLU A 12 -37.81 28.35 -36.45
N GLY A 13 -38.99 28.69 -35.90
CA GLY A 13 -39.70 27.88 -34.92
C GLY A 13 -39.47 28.23 -33.44
N VAL A 14 -38.59 29.19 -33.12
CA VAL A 14 -38.33 29.63 -31.74
C VAL A 14 -39.11 30.91 -31.44
N ASN A 15 -40.12 30.84 -30.56
CA ASN A 15 -40.86 32.00 -30.08
C ASN A 15 -40.09 32.67 -28.93
N LEU A 16 -39.31 33.71 -29.23
CA LEU A 16 -38.46 34.41 -28.26
C LEU A 16 -39.08 35.75 -27.84
N ASP A 17 -39.26 35.95 -26.54
CA ASP A 17 -39.50 37.29 -25.99
C ASP A 17 -38.15 38.00 -25.78
N ILE A 18 -37.71 38.69 -26.84
CA ILE A 18 -36.41 39.36 -26.87
C ILE A 18 -36.32 40.47 -25.81
N GLN A 19 -37.44 41.09 -25.43
CA GLN A 19 -37.43 42.15 -24.40
C GLN A 19 -37.08 41.59 -23.02
N GLN A 20 -37.59 40.41 -22.68
CA GLN A 20 -37.26 39.74 -21.41
C GLN A 20 -35.84 39.13 -21.39
N LEU A 21 -35.28 38.80 -22.56
CA LEU A 21 -33.99 38.14 -22.68
C LEU A 21 -32.82 39.12 -22.90
N ASN A 22 -33.08 40.40 -23.13
CA ASN A 22 -32.07 41.36 -23.58
C ASN A 22 -30.88 41.45 -22.61
N ASP A 23 -31.14 41.64 -21.31
CA ASP A 23 -30.07 41.74 -20.30
C ASP A 23 -29.28 40.43 -20.18
N THR A 24 -29.97 39.29 -20.14
CA THR A 24 -29.36 37.96 -20.05
C THR A 24 -28.48 37.67 -21.27
N LEU A 25 -28.91 38.08 -22.46
CA LEU A 25 -28.18 37.91 -23.71
C LEU A 25 -26.95 38.83 -23.76
N GLN A 26 -27.09 40.10 -23.38
CA GLN A 26 -25.99 41.07 -23.33
C GLN A 26 -24.90 40.61 -22.36
N ASP A 27 -25.29 40.19 -21.15
CA ASP A 27 -24.36 39.67 -20.13
C ASP A 27 -23.64 38.41 -20.63
N ALA A 28 -24.38 37.46 -21.21
CA ALA A 28 -23.79 36.26 -21.80
C ALA A 28 -22.80 36.60 -22.92
N PHE A 29 -23.15 37.51 -23.82
CA PHE A 29 -22.29 37.91 -24.93
C PHE A 29 -20.96 38.50 -24.43
N VAL A 30 -21.01 39.40 -23.44
CA VAL A 30 -19.81 40.02 -22.85
C VAL A 30 -18.88 38.95 -22.26
N HIS A 31 -19.42 38.01 -21.48
CA HIS A 31 -18.62 36.96 -20.85
C HIS A 31 -18.08 35.92 -21.85
N ILE A 32 -18.83 35.62 -22.92
CA ILE A 32 -18.34 34.72 -23.99
C ILE A 32 -17.18 35.38 -24.76
N VAL A 33 -17.31 36.67 -25.11
CA VAL A 33 -16.28 37.40 -25.88
C VAL A 33 -15.00 37.61 -25.06
N HIS A 34 -15.12 37.92 -23.77
CA HIS A 34 -13.97 38.00 -22.86
C HIS A 34 -13.37 36.62 -22.52
N GLY A 35 -14.07 35.54 -22.86
CA GLY A 35 -13.63 34.17 -22.64
C GLY A 35 -13.88 33.65 -21.23
N ASP A 36 -14.73 34.29 -20.44
CA ASP A 36 -15.23 33.80 -19.14
C ASP A 36 -16.21 32.62 -19.30
N ALA A 37 -16.74 32.43 -20.51
CA ALA A 37 -17.50 31.25 -20.94
C ALA A 37 -17.05 30.79 -22.34
N GLU A 38 -17.20 29.51 -22.66
CA GLU A 38 -16.92 28.99 -23.99
C GLU A 38 -17.99 29.40 -25.02
N ASN A 39 -17.56 29.54 -26.27
CA ASN A 39 -18.46 29.73 -27.41
C ASN A 39 -18.83 28.37 -28.04
N ASP A 40 -19.90 27.75 -27.55
CA ASP A 40 -20.38 26.44 -28.02
C ASP A 40 -21.91 26.33 -28.04
N ALA A 41 -22.41 25.14 -28.39
CA ALA A 41 -23.85 24.88 -28.56
C ALA A 41 -24.68 25.04 -27.27
N PHE A 42 -24.07 24.98 -26.08
CA PHE A 42 -24.78 25.19 -24.81
C PHE A 42 -25.32 26.62 -24.70
N ASN A 43 -24.66 27.61 -25.32
CA ASN A 43 -25.08 29.03 -25.26
C ASN A 43 -26.47 29.28 -25.84
N ARG A 44 -27.00 28.34 -26.64
CA ARG A 44 -28.40 28.40 -27.11
C ARG A 44 -29.41 28.41 -25.95
N LEU A 45 -29.09 27.78 -24.82
CA LEU A 45 -29.91 27.75 -23.60
C LEU A 45 -30.16 29.14 -23.00
N VAL A 46 -29.31 30.12 -23.29
CA VAL A 46 -29.56 31.52 -22.91
C VAL A 46 -30.84 32.03 -23.54
N LEU A 47 -31.08 31.67 -24.81
CA LEU A 47 -32.26 32.08 -25.55
C LEU A 47 -33.42 31.10 -25.37
N THR A 48 -33.16 29.80 -25.48
CA THR A 48 -34.22 28.78 -25.52
C THR A 48 -34.78 28.43 -24.14
N ALA A 49 -33.98 28.54 -23.09
CA ALA A 49 -34.38 28.26 -21.71
C ALA A 49 -34.38 29.50 -20.79
N GLY A 50 -33.96 30.68 -21.30
CA GLY A 50 -33.85 31.91 -20.51
C GLY A 50 -32.83 31.81 -19.37
N LEU A 51 -31.83 30.94 -19.49
CA LEU A 51 -30.84 30.71 -18.44
C LEU A 51 -29.70 31.74 -18.53
N PRO A 52 -29.28 32.38 -17.42
CA PRO A 52 -28.06 33.17 -17.36
C PRO A 52 -26.83 32.36 -17.79
N TRP A 53 -25.82 33.02 -18.37
CA TRP A 53 -24.62 32.36 -18.88
C TRP A 53 -23.93 31.46 -17.86
N ARG A 54 -23.97 31.84 -16.57
CA ARG A 54 -23.33 31.08 -15.49
C ARG A 54 -24.08 29.79 -15.17
N ASP A 55 -25.41 29.78 -15.29
CA ASP A 55 -26.22 28.57 -15.19
C ASP A 55 -26.01 27.65 -16.40
N VAL A 56 -25.82 28.24 -17.59
CA VAL A 56 -25.41 27.48 -18.78
C VAL A 56 -24.01 26.87 -18.59
N ALA A 57 -23.07 27.61 -18.00
CA ALA A 57 -21.74 27.12 -17.67
C ALA A 57 -21.76 26.00 -16.61
N LEU A 58 -22.71 26.03 -15.67
CA LEU A 58 -22.96 24.93 -14.73
C LEU A 58 -23.36 23.64 -15.46
N LEU A 59 -24.34 23.71 -16.36
CA LEU A 59 -24.76 22.54 -17.16
C LEU A 59 -23.61 22.05 -18.05
N ARG A 60 -22.85 22.96 -18.66
CA ARG A 60 -21.65 22.63 -19.43
C ARG A 60 -20.61 21.92 -18.58
N ALA A 61 -20.37 22.36 -17.34
CA ALA A 61 -19.43 21.71 -16.43
C ALA A 61 -19.83 20.25 -16.12
N TYR A 62 -21.12 20.00 -15.85
CA TYR A 62 -21.63 18.64 -15.70
C TYR A 62 -21.49 17.82 -16.99
N ALA A 63 -21.74 18.40 -18.18
CA ALA A 63 -21.50 17.73 -19.46
C ALA A 63 -20.03 17.30 -19.63
N ARG A 64 -19.09 18.18 -19.26
CA ARG A 64 -17.65 17.90 -19.30
C ARG A 64 -17.28 16.74 -18.38
N TYR A 65 -17.85 16.70 -17.17
CA TYR A 65 -17.67 15.57 -16.27
C TYR A 65 -18.30 14.28 -16.82
N LEU A 66 -19.50 14.33 -17.42
CA LEU A 66 -20.15 13.18 -18.07
C LEU A 66 -19.28 12.57 -19.18
N LYS A 67 -18.59 13.40 -19.95
CA LYS A 67 -17.60 12.96 -20.94
C LYS A 67 -16.47 12.18 -20.27
N GLN A 68 -15.91 12.70 -19.17
CA GLN A 68 -14.79 12.10 -18.45
C GLN A 68 -15.13 10.76 -17.76
N ILE A 69 -16.39 10.54 -17.38
CA ILE A 69 -16.86 9.25 -16.87
C ILE A 69 -17.29 8.27 -17.97
N ARG A 70 -17.07 8.63 -19.25
CA ARG A 70 -17.32 7.81 -20.45
C ARG A 70 -18.79 7.41 -20.63
N LEU A 71 -19.72 8.36 -20.48
CA LEU A 71 -21.14 8.12 -20.78
C LEU A 71 -21.40 7.71 -22.25
N GLY A 72 -20.48 8.06 -23.16
CA GLY A 72 -20.49 7.61 -24.57
C GLY A 72 -21.13 8.60 -25.54
N PHE A 73 -21.41 9.82 -25.11
CA PHE A 73 -21.98 10.89 -25.96
C PHE A 73 -21.01 12.07 -26.07
N ASP A 74 -20.94 12.68 -27.25
CA ASP A 74 -20.18 13.92 -27.43
C ASP A 74 -20.90 15.13 -26.82
N LEU A 75 -20.15 16.20 -26.58
CA LEU A 75 -20.66 17.41 -25.94
C LEU A 75 -21.72 18.13 -26.78
N GLY A 76 -21.66 18.03 -28.12
CA GLY A 76 -22.63 18.65 -29.02
C GLY A 76 -23.99 17.98 -28.92
N TYR A 77 -24.02 16.65 -28.83
CA TYR A 77 -25.23 15.87 -28.64
C TYR A 77 -25.84 16.12 -27.25
N ILE A 78 -25.02 16.20 -26.21
CA ILE A 78 -25.48 16.58 -24.86
C ILE A 78 -26.10 17.98 -24.87
N ALA A 79 -25.45 18.95 -25.53
CA ALA A 79 -25.99 20.30 -25.67
C ALA A 79 -27.32 20.31 -26.44
N SER A 80 -27.42 19.55 -27.53
CA SER A 80 -28.66 19.42 -28.30
C SER A 80 -29.79 18.83 -27.44
N THR A 81 -29.49 17.81 -26.63
CA THR A 81 -30.45 17.17 -25.73
C THR A 81 -31.06 18.20 -24.76
N LEU A 82 -30.23 19.01 -24.10
CA LEU A 82 -30.72 20.06 -23.19
C LEU A 82 -31.55 21.12 -23.92
N ASN A 83 -31.21 21.44 -25.17
CA ASN A 83 -31.97 22.40 -25.98
C ASN A 83 -33.30 21.82 -26.50
N ASN A 84 -33.40 20.51 -26.67
CA ASN A 84 -34.65 19.83 -27.02
C ASN A 84 -35.60 19.76 -25.81
N HIS A 85 -35.07 19.74 -24.59
CA HIS A 85 -35.82 19.59 -23.32
C HIS A 85 -35.55 20.76 -22.35
N THR A 86 -35.88 21.98 -22.79
CA THR A 86 -35.55 23.23 -22.07
C THR A 86 -36.23 23.36 -20.70
N ASP A 87 -37.42 22.79 -20.54
CA ASP A 87 -38.15 22.71 -19.29
C ASP A 87 -37.38 21.86 -18.26
N ILE A 88 -36.92 20.67 -18.65
CA ILE A 88 -36.10 19.80 -17.81
C ILE A 88 -34.77 20.49 -17.47
N ALA A 89 -34.13 21.16 -18.43
CA ALA A 89 -32.91 21.93 -18.18
C ALA A 89 -33.10 23.00 -17.09
N ARG A 90 -34.23 23.72 -17.09
CA ARG A 90 -34.58 24.71 -16.05
C ARG A 90 -34.81 24.05 -14.69
N GLU A 91 -35.52 22.93 -14.64
CA GLU A 91 -35.79 22.22 -13.39
C GLU A 91 -34.50 21.62 -12.79
N LEU A 92 -33.58 21.11 -13.61
CA LEU A 92 -32.25 20.68 -13.16
C LEU A 92 -31.47 21.83 -12.52
N THR A 93 -31.42 23.01 -13.17
CA THR A 93 -30.79 24.20 -12.58
C THR A 93 -31.49 24.65 -11.31
N ARG A 94 -32.84 24.55 -11.25
CA ARG A 94 -33.62 24.88 -10.05
C ARG A 94 -33.33 23.91 -8.89
N LEU A 95 -33.17 22.62 -9.17
CA LEU A 95 -32.77 21.63 -8.18
C LEU A 95 -31.39 21.97 -7.60
N PHE A 96 -30.41 22.27 -8.45
CA PHE A 96 -29.08 22.68 -7.99
C PHE A 96 -29.13 23.93 -7.10
N LYS A 97 -29.85 24.98 -7.53
CA LYS A 97 -30.06 26.20 -6.72
C LYS A 97 -30.76 25.89 -5.40
N THR A 98 -31.71 24.98 -5.39
CA THR A 98 -32.40 24.57 -4.16
C THR A 98 -31.42 23.93 -3.17
N ARG A 99 -30.58 23.01 -3.66
CA ARG A 99 -29.58 22.31 -2.85
C ARG A 99 -28.49 23.21 -2.27
N PHE A 100 -28.00 24.19 -3.02
CA PHE A 100 -26.77 24.91 -2.64
C PHE A 100 -26.95 26.41 -2.36
N TYR A 101 -28.01 27.04 -2.88
CA TYR A 101 -28.31 28.45 -2.61
C TYR A 101 -29.45 28.59 -1.59
N LEU A 102 -30.60 27.96 -1.85
CA LEU A 102 -31.77 28.08 -0.98
C LEU A 102 -31.63 27.31 0.33
N ALA A 103 -30.84 26.23 0.36
CA ALA A 103 -30.51 25.52 1.59
C ALA A 103 -29.93 26.42 2.70
N ARG A 104 -29.37 27.58 2.33
CA ARG A 104 -28.86 28.58 3.28
C ARG A 104 -29.96 29.45 3.90
N LYS A 105 -31.18 29.39 3.38
CA LYS A 105 -32.33 30.24 3.73
C LYS A 105 -33.54 29.45 4.24
N LEU A 106 -33.52 28.12 4.12
CA LEU A 106 -34.62 27.23 4.47
C LEU A 106 -34.26 26.38 5.68
N THR A 107 -35.27 25.88 6.38
CA THR A 107 -35.09 24.83 7.41
C THR A 107 -34.74 23.50 6.73
N ALA A 108 -34.21 22.54 7.48
CA ALA A 108 -33.86 21.22 6.95
C ALA A 108 -35.09 20.51 6.35
N ASP A 109 -36.22 20.51 7.06
CA ASP A 109 -37.46 19.86 6.64
C ASP A 109 -38.05 20.51 5.37
N ASP A 110 -38.11 21.85 5.31
CA ASP A 110 -38.61 22.57 4.13
C ASP A 110 -37.72 22.36 2.91
N LEU A 111 -36.41 22.26 3.14
CA LEU A 111 -35.43 21.99 2.09
C LEU A 111 -35.62 20.59 1.53
N GLU A 112 -35.79 19.58 2.38
CA GLU A 112 -36.00 18.19 2.00
C GLU A 112 -37.30 18.01 1.19
N ASP A 113 -38.43 18.54 1.69
CA ASP A 113 -39.72 18.50 0.98
C ASP A 113 -39.64 19.17 -0.40
N LYS A 114 -39.01 20.36 -0.50
CA LYS A 114 -38.84 21.04 -1.79
C LYS A 114 -37.93 20.27 -2.75
N GLN A 115 -36.83 19.70 -2.26
CA GLN A 115 -35.94 18.88 -3.09
C GLN A 115 -36.68 17.65 -3.61
N GLN A 116 -37.42 16.96 -2.74
CA GLN A 116 -38.17 15.77 -3.13
C GLN A 116 -39.26 16.07 -4.17
N ARG A 117 -40.01 17.17 -3.99
CA ARG A 117 -41.02 17.59 -4.99
C ARG A 117 -40.40 17.94 -6.33
N LEU A 118 -39.28 18.67 -6.35
CA LEU A 118 -38.58 18.99 -7.59
C LEU A 118 -38.01 17.74 -8.26
N GLU A 119 -37.46 16.80 -7.47
CA GLU A 119 -36.97 15.53 -8.00
C GLU A 119 -38.10 14.73 -8.64
N GLN A 120 -39.25 14.60 -7.99
CA GLN A 120 -40.41 13.91 -8.56
C GLN A 120 -40.95 14.59 -9.82
N ALA A 121 -40.96 15.93 -9.85
CA ALA A 121 -41.36 16.68 -11.05
C ALA A 121 -40.38 16.43 -12.21
N ILE A 122 -39.07 16.41 -11.94
CA ILE A 122 -38.05 16.10 -12.95
C ILE A 122 -38.22 14.66 -13.44
N LEU A 123 -38.39 13.69 -12.54
CA LEU A 123 -38.61 12.28 -12.91
C LEU A 123 -39.86 12.11 -13.77
N SER A 124 -40.96 12.75 -13.42
CA SER A 124 -42.18 12.73 -14.23
C SER A 124 -41.97 13.33 -15.62
N ALA A 125 -41.20 14.42 -15.75
CA ALA A 125 -40.89 15.01 -17.05
C ALA A 125 -39.94 14.12 -17.89
N LEU A 126 -39.03 13.41 -17.23
CA LEU A 126 -38.12 12.45 -17.87
C LEU A 126 -38.88 11.25 -18.47
N ASP A 127 -39.96 10.81 -17.83
CA ASP A 127 -40.78 9.69 -18.33
C ASP A 127 -41.48 10.01 -19.67
N ASP A 128 -41.65 11.29 -20.00
CA ASP A 128 -42.20 11.75 -21.28
C ASP A 128 -41.16 11.85 -22.41
N VAL A 129 -39.86 11.69 -22.11
CA VAL A 129 -38.76 11.79 -23.09
C VAL A 129 -38.72 10.56 -23.99
N GLN A 130 -39.09 10.74 -25.26
CA GLN A 130 -39.23 9.63 -26.21
C GLN A 130 -37.90 9.03 -26.68
N VAL A 131 -36.82 9.82 -26.72
CA VAL A 131 -35.51 9.36 -27.21
C VAL A 131 -34.69 8.83 -26.04
N LEU A 132 -34.46 7.52 -26.01
CA LEU A 132 -33.77 6.82 -24.90
C LEU A 132 -32.39 7.41 -24.56
N ASN A 133 -31.63 7.82 -25.58
CA ASN A 133 -30.32 8.44 -25.35
C ASN A 133 -30.44 9.82 -24.69
N GLU A 134 -31.46 10.61 -25.05
CA GLU A 134 -31.74 11.91 -24.43
C GLU A 134 -32.20 11.73 -22.98
N ASP A 135 -33.11 10.78 -22.72
CA ASP A 135 -33.53 10.38 -21.37
C ASP A 135 -32.33 9.97 -20.50
N ARG A 136 -31.45 9.10 -21.03
CA ARG A 136 -30.24 8.67 -20.34
C ARG A 136 -29.32 9.84 -19.97
N ILE A 137 -29.15 10.81 -20.87
CA ILE A 137 -28.34 12.01 -20.60
C ILE A 137 -28.97 12.83 -19.46
N LEU A 138 -30.27 13.12 -19.55
CA LEU A 138 -30.96 13.98 -18.57
C LEU A 138 -31.06 13.31 -17.18
N ARG A 139 -31.32 12.00 -17.12
CA ARG A 139 -31.24 11.22 -15.87
C ARG A 139 -29.86 11.29 -15.24
N ARG A 140 -28.80 11.24 -16.05
CA ARG A 140 -27.43 11.39 -15.54
C ARG A 140 -27.13 12.79 -15.00
N TYR A 141 -27.71 13.86 -15.55
CA TYR A 141 -27.63 15.18 -14.92
C TYR A 141 -28.28 15.20 -13.54
N LEU A 142 -29.46 14.58 -13.41
CA LEU A 142 -30.14 14.45 -12.12
C LEU A 142 -29.25 13.67 -11.12
N ASP A 143 -28.68 12.54 -11.54
CA ASP A 143 -27.76 11.73 -10.73
C ASP A 143 -26.56 12.56 -10.24
N LEU A 144 -25.92 13.34 -11.13
CA LEU A 144 -24.74 14.15 -10.76
C LEU A 144 -25.09 15.29 -9.80
N ILE A 145 -26.22 15.97 -9.98
CA ILE A 145 -26.66 17.04 -9.08
C ILE A 145 -26.94 16.47 -7.68
N LYS A 146 -27.58 15.30 -7.60
CA LYS A 146 -27.83 14.59 -6.34
C LYS A 146 -26.54 14.10 -5.68
N ALA A 147 -25.60 13.60 -6.47
CA ALA A 147 -24.28 13.16 -6.00
C ALA A 147 -23.34 14.30 -5.61
N THR A 148 -23.68 15.56 -5.91
CA THR A 148 -22.87 16.72 -5.51
C THR A 148 -23.04 16.95 -4.00
N LEU A 149 -21.92 16.92 -3.26
CA LEU A 149 -21.81 17.11 -1.82
C LEU A 149 -21.49 18.55 -1.42
N ARG A 150 -20.61 19.21 -2.18
CA ARG A 150 -20.14 20.59 -1.94
C ARG A 150 -19.85 21.30 -3.25
N THR A 151 -20.01 22.62 -3.27
CA THR A 151 -19.63 23.47 -4.41
C THR A 151 -19.26 24.90 -3.99
N ASN A 152 -18.30 25.51 -4.71
CA ASN A 152 -17.94 26.92 -4.56
C ASN A 152 -18.70 27.84 -5.54
N PHE A 153 -19.70 27.34 -6.26
CA PHE A 153 -20.40 28.08 -7.33
C PHE A 153 -20.92 29.47 -6.90
N TYR A 154 -21.31 29.60 -5.62
CA TYR A 154 -21.83 30.83 -4.99
C TYR A 154 -20.79 31.60 -4.16
N GLN A 155 -19.52 31.20 -4.18
CA GLN A 155 -18.44 31.98 -3.58
C GLN A 155 -18.04 33.13 -4.49
N THR A 156 -17.66 34.24 -3.86
CA THR A 156 -17.09 35.41 -4.53
C THR A 156 -15.57 35.45 -4.35
N ASP A 157 -14.90 36.16 -5.24
CA ASP A 157 -13.51 36.55 -5.08
C ASP A 157 -13.35 37.70 -4.07
N ALA A 158 -12.12 38.19 -3.92
CA ALA A 158 -11.80 39.30 -3.01
C ALA A 158 -12.46 40.63 -3.38
N ASN A 159 -12.91 40.81 -4.63
CA ASN A 159 -13.61 42.00 -5.10
C ASN A 159 -15.13 41.87 -4.99
N GLY A 160 -15.63 40.76 -4.43
CA GLY A 160 -17.06 40.48 -4.36
C GLY A 160 -17.67 40.01 -5.69
N GLN A 161 -16.86 39.74 -6.71
CA GLN A 161 -17.32 39.20 -7.97
C GLN A 161 -17.39 37.68 -7.90
N ASN A 162 -18.22 37.07 -8.75
CA ASN A 162 -18.25 35.62 -8.86
C ASN A 162 -16.91 35.07 -9.32
N LYS A 163 -16.44 33.97 -8.70
CA LYS A 163 -15.22 33.29 -9.15
C LYS A 163 -15.35 32.82 -10.61
N SER A 164 -14.25 32.84 -11.35
CA SER A 164 -14.14 32.42 -12.76
C SER A 164 -14.05 30.90 -12.96
N TYR A 165 -14.06 30.14 -11.87
CA TYR A 165 -14.01 28.68 -11.86
C TYR A 165 -15.01 28.13 -10.85
N PHE A 166 -15.49 26.91 -11.08
CA PHE A 166 -16.40 26.18 -10.19
C PHE A 166 -15.79 24.84 -9.81
N SER A 167 -16.16 24.34 -8.65
CA SER A 167 -15.73 23.05 -8.13
C SER A 167 -16.90 22.28 -7.59
N PHE A 168 -16.91 20.98 -7.82
CA PHE A 168 -17.95 20.04 -7.37
C PHE A 168 -17.26 18.89 -6.66
N LYS A 169 -17.56 18.70 -5.37
CA LYS A 169 -17.21 17.48 -4.64
C LYS A 169 -18.34 16.49 -4.84
N PHE A 170 -18.06 15.34 -5.43
CA PHE A 170 -19.00 14.25 -5.66
C PHE A 170 -18.86 13.16 -4.61
N ASP A 171 -19.98 12.49 -4.28
CA ASP A 171 -20.02 11.10 -3.85
C ASP A 171 -20.09 10.21 -5.09
N PRO A 172 -18.98 9.60 -5.54
CA PRO A 172 -18.98 8.79 -6.74
C PRO A 172 -19.86 7.53 -6.58
N ARG A 173 -20.07 7.01 -5.38
CA ARG A 173 -20.88 5.79 -5.20
C ARG A 173 -22.37 6.02 -5.47
N ALA A 174 -22.82 7.27 -5.41
CA ALA A 174 -24.16 7.67 -5.78
C ALA A 174 -24.35 7.83 -7.30
N ILE A 175 -23.29 7.76 -8.10
CA ILE A 175 -23.32 7.91 -9.57
C ILE A 175 -23.36 6.52 -10.23
N PRO A 176 -24.43 6.17 -10.97
CA PRO A 176 -24.54 4.86 -11.60
C PRO A 176 -23.48 4.65 -12.70
N GLU A 177 -23.08 3.39 -12.91
CA GLU A 177 -22.20 2.95 -14.02
C GLU A 177 -20.80 3.58 -14.04
N LEU A 178 -20.31 4.11 -12.93
CA LEU A 178 -18.95 4.63 -12.86
C LEU A 178 -17.89 3.53 -13.08
N PRO A 179 -16.82 3.81 -13.86
CA PRO A 179 -15.69 2.90 -13.98
C PRO A 179 -15.07 2.57 -12.62
N LYS A 180 -14.86 1.28 -12.36
CA LYS A 180 -14.16 0.79 -11.16
C LYS A 180 -12.64 1.02 -11.25
N PRO A 181 -11.93 1.15 -10.12
CA PRO A 181 -12.45 1.21 -8.74
C PRO A 181 -13.13 2.56 -8.44
N VAL A 182 -14.25 2.55 -7.70
CA VAL A 182 -15.02 3.77 -7.43
C VAL A 182 -14.43 4.51 -6.21
N PRO A 183 -13.95 5.77 -6.35
CA PRO A 183 -13.41 6.55 -5.24
C PRO A 183 -14.46 6.85 -4.16
N LYS A 184 -14.01 7.19 -2.95
CA LYS A 184 -14.88 7.70 -1.88
C LYS A 184 -15.36 9.12 -2.20
N PHE A 185 -14.44 9.98 -2.66
CA PHE A 185 -14.73 11.35 -3.07
C PHE A 185 -14.02 11.67 -4.38
N GLU A 186 -14.65 12.52 -5.18
CA GLU A 186 -14.04 13.11 -6.38
C GLU A 186 -14.32 14.61 -6.40
N ILE A 187 -13.28 15.44 -6.51
CA ILE A 187 -13.44 16.88 -6.73
C ILE A 187 -13.17 17.19 -8.18
N PHE A 188 -14.16 17.70 -8.91
CA PHE A 188 -14.02 18.20 -10.26
C PHE A 188 -13.94 19.73 -10.25
N VAL A 189 -12.87 20.30 -10.79
CA VAL A 189 -12.66 21.74 -10.95
C VAL A 189 -12.80 22.08 -12.43
N TYR A 190 -13.61 23.09 -12.72
CA TYR A 190 -13.95 23.50 -14.06
C TYR A 190 -13.82 25.02 -14.24
N SER A 191 -13.17 25.41 -15.32
CA SER A 191 -13.23 26.75 -15.91
C SER A 191 -12.95 26.65 -17.41
N PRO A 192 -13.20 27.70 -18.19
CA PRO A 192 -12.82 27.70 -19.60
C PRO A 192 -11.31 27.56 -19.86
N ARG A 193 -10.46 27.77 -18.83
CA ARG A 193 -8.99 27.64 -18.91
C ARG A 193 -8.48 26.27 -18.47
N VAL A 194 -9.15 25.63 -17.51
CA VAL A 194 -8.70 24.37 -16.89
C VAL A 194 -9.86 23.45 -16.54
N GLU A 195 -9.67 22.17 -16.81
CA GLU A 195 -10.47 21.08 -16.24
C GLU A 195 -9.56 20.21 -15.36
N GLY A 196 -10.05 19.73 -14.22
CA GLY A 196 -9.25 18.86 -13.37
C GLY A 196 -10.08 18.01 -12.42
N VAL A 197 -9.55 16.84 -12.06
CA VAL A 197 -10.16 15.92 -11.10
C VAL A 197 -9.19 15.60 -9.98
N HIS A 198 -9.70 15.39 -8.78
CA HIS A 198 -8.95 14.83 -7.65
C HIS A 198 -9.74 13.69 -7.00
N LEU A 199 -9.24 12.46 -7.14
CA LEU A 199 -9.87 11.21 -6.67
C LEU A 199 -9.29 10.82 -5.32
N ARG A 200 -10.14 10.54 -4.32
CA ARG A 200 -9.74 10.09 -2.97
C ARG A 200 -10.46 8.82 -2.56
N PHE A 201 -9.73 7.85 -1.99
CA PHE A 201 -10.32 6.60 -1.48
C PHE A 201 -10.59 6.59 0.03
N GLY A 202 -10.30 7.69 0.73
CA GLY A 202 -10.55 7.84 2.17
C GLY A 202 -10.44 9.29 2.65
N ASN A 203 -10.70 9.49 3.94
CA ASN A 203 -10.64 10.81 4.58
C ASN A 203 -9.18 11.28 4.71
N VAL A 204 -8.28 10.44 5.20
CA VAL A 204 -6.85 10.72 5.18
C VAL A 204 -6.26 10.09 3.93
N ALA A 205 -6.10 10.87 2.86
CA ALA A 205 -5.63 10.39 1.57
C ALA A 205 -4.61 11.34 0.95
N ARG A 206 -3.72 10.78 0.11
CA ARG A 206 -2.62 11.52 -0.52
C ARG A 206 -2.32 10.99 -1.91
N GLY A 207 -1.97 11.90 -2.82
CA GLY A 207 -1.19 11.55 -3.99
C GLY A 207 -0.87 12.70 -4.93
N GLY A 208 -0.13 12.36 -5.98
CA GLY A 208 0.41 13.30 -6.94
C GLY A 208 -0.64 13.96 -7.84
N LEU A 209 -0.37 15.20 -8.25
CA LEU A 209 -1.18 15.95 -9.21
C LEU A 209 -0.47 16.00 -10.57
N ARG A 210 -1.07 15.40 -11.59
CA ARG A 210 -0.50 15.33 -12.95
C ARG A 210 -0.99 16.47 -13.83
N TRP A 211 -0.08 17.07 -14.60
CA TRP A 211 -0.47 17.83 -15.78
C TRP A 211 -0.73 16.82 -16.91
N SER A 212 -1.99 16.68 -17.32
CA SER A 212 -2.39 15.79 -18.42
C SER A 212 -2.51 16.55 -19.74
N ASP A 213 -2.17 15.87 -20.83
CA ASP A 213 -2.38 16.28 -22.23
C ASP A 213 -3.52 15.48 -22.90
N ARG A 214 -4.23 14.63 -22.14
CA ARG A 214 -5.30 13.74 -22.63
C ARG A 214 -6.68 14.39 -22.51
N GLU A 215 -7.01 15.28 -23.43
CA GLU A 215 -8.31 16.00 -23.39
C GLU A 215 -9.53 15.06 -23.34
N GLU A 216 -9.48 13.95 -24.06
CA GLU A 216 -10.62 13.03 -24.19
C GLU A 216 -10.86 12.18 -22.93
N ASP A 217 -9.83 11.87 -22.14
CA ASP A 217 -9.96 10.89 -21.05
C ASP A 217 -8.95 11.02 -19.90
N PHE A 218 -8.48 12.24 -19.58
CA PHE A 218 -7.56 12.47 -18.45
C PHE A 218 -8.07 11.89 -17.13
N ARG A 219 -9.38 11.84 -16.88
CA ARG A 219 -9.91 11.16 -15.68
C ARG A 219 -9.60 9.67 -15.68
N THR A 220 -9.65 9.01 -16.83
CA THR A 220 -9.30 7.59 -16.95
C THR A 220 -7.81 7.38 -16.66
N GLU A 221 -6.95 8.28 -17.13
CA GLU A 221 -5.53 8.29 -16.78
C GLU A 221 -5.32 8.41 -15.26
N VAL A 222 -5.96 9.40 -14.63
CA VAL A 222 -5.88 9.62 -13.17
C VAL A 222 -6.41 8.42 -12.39
N LEU A 223 -7.49 7.79 -12.85
CA LEU A 223 -8.07 6.59 -12.25
C LEU A 223 -7.12 5.38 -12.31
N GLY A 224 -6.42 5.19 -13.43
CA GLY A 224 -5.38 4.16 -13.54
C GLY A 224 -4.23 4.37 -12.56
N LEU A 225 -3.81 5.63 -12.36
CA LEU A 225 -2.72 5.97 -11.45
C LEU A 225 -3.11 5.81 -9.97
N VAL A 226 -4.33 6.21 -9.57
CA VAL A 226 -4.75 6.07 -8.17
C VAL A 226 -4.89 4.61 -7.75
N LYS A 227 -5.24 3.71 -8.69
CA LYS A 227 -5.26 2.27 -8.44
C LYS A 227 -3.88 1.76 -7.99
N ALA A 228 -2.84 2.04 -8.76
CA ALA A 228 -1.46 1.69 -8.36
C ALA A 228 -1.06 2.37 -7.04
N GLN A 229 -1.52 3.60 -6.81
CA GLN A 229 -1.26 4.33 -5.58
C GLN A 229 -1.89 3.68 -4.34
N GLN A 230 -3.04 2.99 -4.46
CA GLN A 230 -3.68 2.34 -3.32
C GLN A 230 -2.80 1.24 -2.70
N VAL A 231 -2.31 0.32 -3.53
CA VAL A 231 -1.41 -0.76 -3.07
C VAL A 231 -0.06 -0.20 -2.64
N LYS A 232 0.45 0.82 -3.33
CA LYS A 232 1.69 1.53 -2.95
C LYS A 232 1.59 2.19 -1.58
N ASN A 233 0.43 2.76 -1.23
CA ASN A 233 0.21 3.41 0.04
C ASN A 233 -0.06 2.44 1.21
N SER A 234 0.01 1.12 0.98
CA SER A 234 -0.20 0.13 2.04
C SER A 234 0.82 0.22 3.18
N VAL A 235 1.99 0.84 2.93
CA VAL A 235 3.06 1.03 3.93
C VAL A 235 2.99 2.36 4.69
N ILE A 236 2.12 3.30 4.29
CA ILE A 236 2.06 4.65 4.86
C ILE A 236 0.70 4.98 5.47
N VAL A 237 0.60 6.11 6.16
CA VAL A 237 -0.60 6.57 6.88
C VAL A 237 -1.78 6.95 5.98
N PRO A 238 -1.64 7.75 4.90
CA PRO A 238 -2.76 8.08 4.03
C PRO A 238 -3.11 6.95 3.07
N VAL A 239 -4.39 6.77 2.76
CA VAL A 239 -4.81 5.92 1.63
C VAL A 239 -4.53 6.63 0.28
N GLY A 240 -4.75 5.92 -0.83
CA GLY A 240 -4.50 6.45 -2.17
C GLY A 240 -5.42 7.64 -2.54
N ALA A 241 -4.81 8.71 -3.04
CA ALA A 241 -5.47 9.73 -3.84
C ALA A 241 -4.65 10.02 -5.12
N LYS A 242 -5.26 10.67 -6.10
CA LYS A 242 -4.56 11.18 -7.28
C LYS A 242 -5.36 12.30 -7.90
N GLY A 243 -4.68 13.32 -8.40
CA GLY A 243 -5.33 14.34 -9.23
C GLY A 243 -4.67 14.52 -10.57
N GLY A 244 -5.40 15.16 -11.47
CA GLY A 244 -4.88 15.60 -12.75
C GLY A 244 -5.64 16.81 -13.25
N PHE A 245 -4.93 17.72 -13.91
CA PHE A 245 -5.51 18.90 -14.54
C PHE A 245 -5.04 19.02 -15.99
N LEU A 246 -5.89 19.64 -16.80
CA LEU A 246 -5.74 19.84 -18.22
C LEU A 246 -5.89 21.34 -18.52
N PRO A 247 -4.80 22.04 -18.86
CA PRO A 247 -4.86 23.37 -19.44
C PRO A 247 -5.52 23.31 -20.82
N ARG A 248 -6.60 24.06 -21.01
CA ARG A 248 -7.40 24.07 -22.26
C ARG A 248 -7.07 25.22 -23.21
N ARG A 249 -6.33 26.23 -22.72
CA ARG A 249 -6.00 27.45 -23.48
C ARG A 249 -4.50 27.71 -23.54
N LEU A 250 -3.72 26.66 -23.81
CA LEU A 250 -2.28 26.83 -24.02
C LEU A 250 -2.02 27.75 -25.23
N PRO A 251 -1.05 28.67 -25.15
CA PRO A 251 -0.72 29.55 -26.26
C PRO A 251 -0.25 28.76 -27.50
N LEU A 252 -1.00 28.87 -28.60
CA LEU A 252 -0.62 28.23 -29.87
C LEU A 252 0.64 28.89 -30.42
N GLY A 253 1.73 28.12 -30.58
CA GLY A 253 3.01 28.63 -31.05
C GLY A 253 3.78 29.48 -30.03
N GLY A 254 3.32 29.50 -28.77
CA GLY A 254 4.03 30.20 -27.69
C GLY A 254 5.39 29.59 -27.37
N SER A 255 6.25 30.41 -26.78
CA SER A 255 7.52 29.98 -26.18
C SER A 255 7.29 28.99 -25.04
N ARG A 256 8.34 28.25 -24.66
CA ARG A 256 8.28 27.32 -23.51
C ARG A 256 7.87 28.03 -22.21
N ASP A 257 8.29 29.28 -22.03
CA ASP A 257 7.98 30.07 -20.84
C ASP A 257 6.52 30.50 -20.80
N GLU A 258 5.92 30.87 -21.94
CA GLU A 258 4.50 31.19 -22.03
C GLU A 258 3.61 29.97 -21.76
N ILE A 259 3.99 28.80 -22.29
CA ILE A 259 3.30 27.53 -22.03
C ILE A 259 3.40 27.17 -20.53
N ALA A 260 4.59 27.30 -19.94
CA ALA A 260 4.80 27.03 -18.52
C ALA A 260 4.00 28.00 -17.63
N ALA A 261 3.95 29.28 -17.98
CA ALA A 261 3.19 30.29 -17.26
C ALA A 261 1.68 29.98 -17.27
N GLU A 262 1.11 29.58 -18.41
CA GLU A 262 -0.29 29.17 -18.49
C GLU A 262 -0.56 27.90 -17.68
N GLY A 263 0.35 26.92 -17.75
CA GLY A 263 0.27 25.72 -16.93
C GLY A 263 0.26 26.01 -15.43
N ILE A 264 1.13 26.92 -14.98
CA ILE A 264 1.16 27.39 -13.59
C ILE A 264 -0.16 28.10 -13.24
N ALA A 265 -0.66 28.97 -14.10
CA ALA A 265 -1.93 29.67 -13.87
C ALA A 265 -3.11 28.69 -13.71
N CYS A 266 -3.18 27.67 -14.58
CA CYS A 266 -4.17 26.60 -14.50
C CYS A 266 -4.02 25.77 -13.22
N TYR A 267 -2.79 25.46 -12.81
CA TYR A 267 -2.51 24.77 -11.56
C TYR A 267 -2.96 25.57 -10.34
N ARG A 268 -2.72 26.89 -10.32
CA ARG A 268 -3.19 27.77 -9.23
C ARG A 268 -4.72 27.77 -9.12
N ILE A 269 -5.43 27.80 -10.25
CA ILE A 269 -6.91 27.68 -10.29
C ILE A 269 -7.33 26.32 -9.72
N PHE A 270 -6.68 25.25 -10.16
CA PHE A 270 -7.00 23.89 -9.71
C PHE A 270 -6.85 23.75 -8.19
N ILE A 271 -5.70 24.12 -7.61
CA ILE A 271 -5.46 24.07 -6.16
C ILE A 271 -6.46 24.95 -5.39
N SER A 272 -6.74 26.16 -5.89
CA SER A 272 -7.71 27.06 -5.27
C SER A 272 -9.11 26.43 -5.23
N GLY A 273 -9.55 25.81 -6.33
CA GLY A 273 -10.84 25.10 -6.39
C GLY A 273 -10.94 23.91 -5.44
N LEU A 274 -9.84 23.20 -5.18
CA LEU A 274 -9.81 22.14 -4.17
C LEU A 274 -9.98 22.73 -2.75
N LEU A 275 -9.23 23.78 -2.42
CA LEU A 275 -9.24 24.39 -1.08
C LEU A 275 -10.56 25.13 -0.78
N ASP A 276 -11.21 25.69 -1.80
CA ASP A 276 -12.47 26.43 -1.68
C ASP A 276 -13.62 25.63 -1.05
N ILE A 277 -13.59 24.30 -1.14
CA ILE A 277 -14.64 23.39 -0.67
C ILE A 277 -14.14 22.39 0.38
N THR A 278 -12.90 22.54 0.84
CA THR A 278 -12.28 21.72 1.89
C THR A 278 -12.43 22.42 3.25
N ASP A 279 -12.71 21.67 4.31
CA ASP A 279 -12.76 22.27 5.65
C ASP A 279 -11.35 22.68 6.10
N ASN A 280 -11.25 23.68 6.98
CA ASN A 280 -9.98 24.11 7.55
C ASN A 280 -9.96 23.92 9.06
N LEU A 281 -8.81 24.12 9.68
CA LEU A 281 -8.61 24.06 11.12
C LEU A 281 -7.90 25.33 11.60
N LYS A 282 -8.47 25.98 12.60
CA LYS A 282 -7.87 27.15 13.25
C LYS A 282 -7.86 26.91 14.75
N ASP A 283 -6.68 26.95 15.36
CA ASP A 283 -6.47 26.69 16.78
C ASP A 283 -7.11 25.35 17.23
N GLY A 284 -6.98 24.32 16.39
CA GLY A 284 -7.57 22.99 16.61
C GLY A 284 -9.07 22.87 16.29
N ALA A 285 -9.79 23.98 16.18
CA ALA A 285 -11.22 24.00 15.88
C ALA A 285 -11.50 23.90 14.37
N LEU A 286 -12.53 23.14 14.01
CA LEU A 286 -12.99 23.01 12.63
C LEU A 286 -13.64 24.30 12.13
N VAL A 287 -13.20 24.74 10.95
CA VAL A 287 -13.72 25.92 10.24
C VAL A 287 -14.22 25.49 8.86
N PRO A 288 -15.55 25.45 8.63
CA PRO A 288 -16.11 25.16 7.32
C PRO A 288 -15.75 26.21 6.25
N PRO A 289 -15.69 25.84 4.96
CA PRO A 289 -15.45 26.78 3.89
C PRO A 289 -16.57 27.82 3.77
N ALA A 290 -16.20 29.07 3.50
CA ALA A 290 -17.14 30.18 3.45
C ALA A 290 -18.18 29.99 2.33
N ASN A 291 -19.45 30.26 2.61
CA ASN A 291 -20.54 30.21 1.61
C ASN A 291 -20.72 28.85 0.91
N VAL A 292 -20.36 27.74 1.56
CA VAL A 292 -20.55 26.37 1.07
C VAL A 292 -21.56 25.62 1.93
N VAL A 293 -22.54 24.97 1.27
CA VAL A 293 -23.42 24.00 1.92
C VAL A 293 -22.72 22.63 1.88
N ARG A 294 -22.69 21.93 3.03
CA ARG A 294 -22.04 20.63 3.19
C ARG A 294 -23.11 19.54 3.34
N HIS A 295 -23.06 18.52 2.48
CA HIS A 295 -23.94 17.34 2.55
C HIS A 295 -23.20 16.07 3.01
N ASP A 296 -21.98 16.24 3.54
CA ASP A 296 -21.09 15.20 4.03
C ASP A 296 -20.48 15.58 5.39
N ASP A 297 -19.76 14.64 5.99
CA ASP A 297 -19.03 14.84 7.24
C ASP A 297 -17.88 15.85 7.09
N ASP A 298 -17.28 16.23 8.21
CA ASP A 298 -16.10 17.09 8.24
C ASP A 298 -14.92 16.47 7.49
N ASP A 299 -14.29 17.26 6.61
CA ASP A 299 -13.21 16.85 5.73
C ASP A 299 -12.10 17.91 5.70
N PRO A 300 -11.31 18.03 6.78
CA PRO A 300 -10.26 19.05 6.86
C PRO A 300 -8.90 18.59 6.31
N TYR A 301 -8.78 17.34 5.86
CA TYR A 301 -7.50 16.76 5.43
C TYR A 301 -7.42 16.69 3.90
N LEU A 302 -6.48 17.45 3.34
CA LEU A 302 -6.14 17.42 1.92
C LEU A 302 -4.63 17.60 1.76
N VAL A 303 -3.95 16.56 1.29
CA VAL A 303 -2.50 16.59 1.00
C VAL A 303 -2.28 16.21 -0.45
N VAL A 304 -1.45 16.99 -1.12
CA VAL A 304 -1.09 16.81 -2.53
C VAL A 304 0.41 16.52 -2.66
N ALA A 305 0.82 16.02 -3.82
CA ALA A 305 2.23 15.84 -4.15
C ALA A 305 2.48 16.20 -5.62
N ALA A 306 3.74 16.37 -5.99
CA ALA A 306 4.13 16.52 -7.38
C ALA A 306 3.99 15.19 -8.16
N ASP A 307 3.76 15.29 -9.46
CA ASP A 307 3.78 14.19 -10.44
C ASP A 307 4.37 14.71 -11.78
N LYS A 308 4.18 13.95 -12.85
CA LYS A 308 4.56 14.35 -14.21
C LYS A 308 3.97 15.73 -14.55
N GLY A 309 4.85 16.64 -14.96
CA GLY A 309 4.51 18.01 -15.34
C GLY A 309 4.34 18.99 -14.18
N THR A 310 4.50 18.56 -12.93
CA THR A 310 4.35 19.40 -11.73
C THR A 310 5.50 19.28 -10.74
N ALA A 311 6.63 18.69 -11.15
CA ALA A 311 7.79 18.40 -10.29
C ALA A 311 8.28 19.60 -9.45
N THR A 312 8.19 20.82 -9.97
CA THR A 312 8.62 22.06 -9.28
C THR A 312 7.46 22.84 -8.65
N PHE A 313 6.24 22.31 -8.64
CA PHE A 313 5.04 23.05 -8.24
C PHE A 313 4.67 22.90 -6.76
N SER A 314 5.36 22.07 -5.97
CA SER A 314 5.07 21.89 -4.54
C SER A 314 5.13 23.20 -3.75
N ASP A 315 6.11 24.07 -4.02
CA ASP A 315 6.18 25.40 -3.38
C ASP A 315 5.02 26.31 -3.78
N ILE A 316 4.52 26.19 -5.01
CA ILE A 316 3.33 26.92 -5.49
C ILE A 316 2.09 26.47 -4.71
N ALA A 317 1.91 25.16 -4.55
CA ALA A 317 0.80 24.60 -3.78
C ALA A 317 0.86 24.99 -2.30
N ASN A 318 2.03 24.89 -1.67
CA ASN A 318 2.25 25.30 -0.28
C ASN A 318 2.01 26.81 -0.09
N GLY A 319 2.47 27.65 -1.01
CA GLY A 319 2.20 29.09 -0.98
C GLY A 319 0.70 29.40 -1.01
N ILE A 320 -0.06 28.73 -1.89
CA ILE A 320 -1.53 28.89 -1.94
C ILE A 320 -2.17 28.41 -0.62
N ALA A 321 -1.76 27.26 -0.09
CA ALA A 321 -2.29 26.77 1.19
C ALA A 321 -2.05 27.77 2.34
N ILE A 322 -0.87 28.39 2.39
CA ILE A 322 -0.53 29.44 3.35
C ILE A 322 -1.41 30.68 3.14
N ASP A 323 -1.62 31.13 1.90
CA ASP A 323 -2.50 32.27 1.57
C ASP A 323 -3.94 32.03 2.03
N TYR A 324 -4.42 30.79 1.96
CA TYR A 324 -5.74 30.38 2.47
C TYR A 324 -5.78 30.25 4.01
N GLY A 325 -4.64 30.38 4.68
CA GLY A 325 -4.49 30.06 6.10
C GLY A 325 -4.84 28.60 6.40
N PHE A 326 -4.59 27.70 5.46
CA PHE A 326 -4.87 26.28 5.61
C PHE A 326 -3.92 25.66 6.63
N TRP A 327 -4.47 24.89 7.57
CA TRP A 327 -3.76 24.44 8.77
C TRP A 327 -2.49 23.62 8.52
N LEU A 328 -2.42 22.91 7.39
CA LEU A 328 -1.22 22.16 7.01
C LEU A 328 -0.06 23.07 6.60
N GLY A 329 -0.31 24.31 6.18
CA GLY A 329 0.72 25.23 5.71
C GLY A 329 1.63 24.60 4.65
N ASP A 330 2.93 24.53 4.92
CA ASP A 330 3.95 23.94 4.06
C ASP A 330 4.05 22.39 4.12
N ALA A 331 3.14 21.75 4.86
CA ALA A 331 2.89 20.31 4.83
C ALA A 331 1.78 19.93 3.83
N PHE A 332 1.10 20.91 3.21
CA PHE A 332 0.04 20.67 2.23
C PHE A 332 0.54 19.90 0.99
N ALA A 333 1.72 20.25 0.51
CA ALA A 333 2.41 19.59 -0.59
C ALA A 333 3.80 19.11 -0.16
N SER A 334 4.03 17.79 -0.27
CA SER A 334 5.34 17.18 0.02
C SER A 334 6.39 17.50 -1.07
N GLY A 335 7.67 17.52 -0.70
CA GLY A 335 8.77 17.71 -1.64
C GLY A 335 8.97 19.17 -2.11
N GLY A 336 8.50 20.14 -1.32
CA GLY A 336 8.84 21.56 -1.52
C GLY A 336 10.26 21.90 -1.08
N SER A 337 10.64 23.16 -1.23
CA SER A 337 11.96 23.71 -0.86
C SER A 337 12.35 23.51 0.62
N ALA A 338 11.36 23.44 1.51
CA ALA A 338 11.53 23.14 2.94
C ALA A 338 11.30 21.66 3.28
N GLY A 339 11.29 20.76 2.29
CA GLY A 339 11.09 19.31 2.45
C GLY A 339 12.34 18.49 2.19
N TYR A 340 12.17 17.17 2.10
CA TYR A 340 13.26 16.26 1.73
C TYR A 340 13.43 16.20 0.22
N ASP A 341 14.63 16.45 -0.27
CA ASP A 341 14.95 16.36 -1.70
C ASP A 341 15.20 14.90 -2.09
N HIS A 342 14.14 14.26 -2.61
CA HIS A 342 14.18 12.83 -2.96
C HIS A 342 15.28 12.48 -3.97
N LYS A 343 15.62 13.40 -4.87
CA LYS A 343 16.67 13.17 -5.87
C LYS A 343 18.05 13.20 -5.23
N LYS A 344 18.32 14.20 -4.38
CA LYS A 344 19.59 14.27 -3.63
C LYS A 344 19.73 13.10 -2.65
N MET A 345 18.64 12.69 -2.01
CA MET A 345 18.64 11.52 -1.15
C MET A 345 18.79 10.21 -1.95
N GLY A 346 18.33 10.20 -3.21
CA GLY A 346 18.24 9.00 -4.06
C GLY A 346 17.28 7.94 -3.49
N ILE A 347 16.33 8.34 -2.64
CA ILE A 347 15.62 7.41 -1.75
C ILE A 347 14.77 6.38 -2.50
N THR A 348 14.14 6.79 -3.61
CA THR A 348 13.37 5.88 -4.47
C THR A 348 14.26 4.81 -5.11
N ALA A 349 15.42 5.21 -5.64
CA ALA A 349 16.37 4.29 -6.26
C ALA A 349 17.00 3.36 -5.21
N LYS A 350 17.38 3.88 -4.05
CA LYS A 350 17.88 3.10 -2.92
C LYS A 350 16.84 2.08 -2.45
N GLY A 351 15.57 2.46 -2.33
CA GLY A 351 14.49 1.55 -1.98
C GLY A 351 14.33 0.38 -2.97
N ALA A 352 14.34 0.68 -4.27
CA ALA A 352 14.26 -0.35 -5.31
C ALA A 352 15.53 -1.23 -5.34
N TRP A 353 16.68 -0.64 -5.03
CA TRP A 353 17.95 -1.36 -4.93
C TRP A 353 17.97 -2.39 -3.80
N VAL A 354 17.29 -2.14 -2.69
CA VAL A 354 17.11 -3.14 -1.61
C VAL A 354 16.45 -4.41 -2.16
N GLY A 355 15.44 -4.28 -3.02
CA GLY A 355 14.80 -5.41 -3.71
C GLY A 355 15.77 -6.16 -4.63
N VAL A 356 16.58 -5.43 -5.41
CA VAL A 356 17.64 -6.00 -6.26
C VAL A 356 18.64 -6.80 -5.42
N GLN A 357 19.15 -6.22 -4.34
CA GLN A 357 20.09 -6.90 -3.43
C GLN A 357 19.48 -8.20 -2.87
N ARG A 358 18.20 -8.18 -2.46
CA ARG A 358 17.51 -9.37 -1.95
C ARG A 358 17.44 -10.47 -3.01
N HIS A 359 17.02 -10.15 -4.24
CA HIS A 359 16.90 -11.14 -5.31
C HIS A 359 18.23 -11.80 -5.68
N PHE A 360 19.33 -11.04 -5.70
CA PHE A 360 20.66 -11.58 -5.99
C PHE A 360 21.25 -12.34 -4.79
N ARG A 361 21.03 -11.88 -3.56
CA ARG A 361 21.45 -12.60 -2.34
C ARG A 361 20.84 -13.99 -2.26
N GLU A 362 19.56 -14.13 -2.61
CA GLU A 362 18.86 -15.42 -2.71
C GLU A 362 19.45 -16.35 -3.79
N ARG A 363 20.32 -15.83 -4.66
CA ARG A 363 21.06 -16.57 -5.70
C ARG A 363 22.55 -16.69 -5.38
N GLY A 364 22.97 -16.32 -4.17
CA GLY A 364 24.37 -16.38 -3.73
C GLY A 364 25.27 -15.32 -4.35
N ILE A 365 24.71 -14.21 -4.86
CA ILE A 365 25.47 -13.11 -5.47
C ILE A 365 25.36 -11.86 -4.60
N ASN A 366 26.50 -11.26 -4.25
CA ASN A 366 26.58 -9.97 -3.59
C ASN A 366 26.84 -8.88 -4.62
N VAL A 367 25.81 -8.14 -5.05
CA VAL A 367 25.94 -7.09 -6.09
C VAL A 367 26.80 -5.89 -5.66
N GLN A 368 27.28 -5.84 -4.43
CA GLN A 368 28.25 -4.85 -3.94
C GLN A 368 29.71 -5.32 -4.11
N GLU A 369 29.94 -6.61 -4.33
CA GLU A 369 31.28 -7.21 -4.42
C GLU A 369 31.49 -7.94 -5.76
N ASP A 370 30.46 -8.64 -6.23
CA ASP A 370 30.42 -9.39 -7.48
C ASP A 370 29.99 -8.51 -8.66
N SER A 371 30.61 -8.72 -9.82
CA SER A 371 30.22 -8.04 -11.06
C SER A 371 28.99 -8.68 -11.68
N ILE A 372 28.03 -7.84 -12.08
CA ILE A 372 26.81 -8.25 -12.78
C ILE A 372 26.57 -7.39 -14.01
N THR A 373 25.97 -7.97 -15.04
CA THR A 373 25.61 -7.30 -16.30
C THR A 373 24.24 -6.64 -16.22
N VAL A 374 24.14 -5.41 -16.72
CA VAL A 374 22.93 -4.58 -16.59
C VAL A 374 22.49 -4.03 -17.96
N VAL A 375 21.21 -4.21 -18.28
CA VAL A 375 20.51 -3.42 -19.30
C VAL A 375 19.62 -2.41 -18.59
N GLY A 376 19.70 -1.15 -18.99
CA GLY A 376 19.01 -0.05 -18.33
C GLY A 376 17.97 0.65 -19.22
N VAL A 377 16.84 1.04 -18.62
CA VAL A 377 15.88 1.97 -19.24
C VAL A 377 15.96 3.32 -18.54
N GLY A 378 16.55 4.32 -19.18
CA GLY A 378 16.69 5.67 -18.63
C GLY A 378 17.95 6.40 -19.07
N ASP A 379 18.28 7.44 -18.31
CA ASP A 379 19.42 8.34 -18.54
C ASP A 379 20.11 8.65 -17.21
N MET A 380 21.43 8.83 -17.21
CA MET A 380 22.19 9.17 -16.00
C MET A 380 21.73 10.50 -15.38
N ALA A 381 21.18 11.46 -16.13
CA ALA A 381 20.61 12.68 -15.54
C ALA A 381 19.35 12.41 -14.69
N GLY A 382 18.69 11.27 -14.93
CA GLY A 382 17.45 10.86 -14.30
C GLY A 382 17.64 10.51 -12.83
N ASP A 383 16.69 10.91 -11.99
CA ASP A 383 16.73 10.64 -10.53
C ASP A 383 16.86 9.14 -10.24
N VAL A 384 15.88 8.34 -10.66
CA VAL A 384 15.85 6.90 -10.34
C VAL A 384 16.94 6.14 -11.08
N PHE A 385 17.10 6.39 -12.38
CA PHE A 385 18.07 5.68 -13.19
C PHE A 385 19.50 5.94 -12.75
N GLY A 386 19.87 7.22 -12.62
CA GLY A 386 21.20 7.65 -12.26
C GLY A 386 21.60 7.21 -10.86
N ASN A 387 20.76 7.47 -9.86
CA ASN A 387 21.02 6.99 -8.49
C ASN A 387 21.13 5.46 -8.44
N GLY A 388 20.23 4.74 -9.12
CA GLY A 388 20.23 3.27 -9.13
C GLY A 388 21.50 2.66 -9.72
N LEU A 389 21.96 3.20 -10.84
CA LEU A 389 23.20 2.73 -11.48
C LEU A 389 24.48 3.15 -10.74
N LEU A 390 24.38 4.03 -9.75
CA LEU A 390 25.49 4.40 -8.86
C LEU A 390 25.47 3.65 -7.52
N MET A 391 24.53 2.73 -7.31
CA MET A 391 24.45 1.94 -6.08
C MET A 391 25.52 0.85 -5.95
N SER A 392 26.30 0.58 -6.99
CA SER A 392 27.43 -0.36 -6.95
C SER A 392 28.46 -0.02 -8.04
N ASP A 393 29.74 -0.08 -7.67
CA ASP A 393 30.87 0.07 -8.59
C ASP A 393 31.18 -1.21 -9.38
N LYS A 394 30.46 -2.30 -9.10
CA LYS A 394 30.60 -3.61 -9.77
C LYS A 394 29.70 -3.79 -10.98
N LEU A 395 28.81 -2.84 -11.25
CA LEU A 395 27.85 -2.96 -12.35
C LEU A 395 28.54 -2.80 -13.71
N GLN A 396 28.32 -3.78 -14.57
CA GLN A 396 28.63 -3.72 -15.99
C GLN A 396 27.40 -3.24 -16.76
N LEU A 397 27.26 -1.92 -16.94
CA LEU A 397 26.18 -1.37 -17.77
C LEU A 397 26.46 -1.67 -19.24
N VAL A 398 25.90 -2.76 -19.75
CA VAL A 398 26.20 -3.24 -21.11
C VAL A 398 25.34 -2.55 -22.17
N ALA A 399 24.13 -2.12 -21.80
CA ALA A 399 23.31 -1.28 -22.65
C ALA A 399 22.38 -0.39 -21.82
N ALA A 400 22.02 0.76 -22.35
CA ALA A 400 20.95 1.60 -21.82
C ALA A 400 20.23 2.35 -22.93
N PHE A 401 18.98 2.75 -22.71
CA PHE A 401 18.28 3.58 -23.69
C PHE A 401 17.29 4.55 -23.06
N ASN A 402 17.09 5.69 -23.73
CA ASN A 402 16.11 6.71 -23.36
C ASN A 402 15.25 7.08 -24.59
N HIS A 403 14.60 8.24 -24.61
CA HIS A 403 13.77 8.70 -25.74
C HIS A 403 14.58 9.18 -26.96
N LEU A 404 15.89 9.39 -26.84
CA LEU A 404 16.78 9.94 -27.88
C LEU A 404 17.87 8.97 -28.32
N HIS A 405 18.49 8.25 -27.38
CA HIS A 405 19.73 7.53 -27.58
C HIS A 405 19.64 6.06 -27.10
N ILE A 406 20.49 5.23 -27.70
CA ILE A 406 20.81 3.86 -27.30
C ILE A 406 22.31 3.84 -26.99
N PHE A 407 22.67 3.63 -25.73
CA PHE A 407 24.02 3.40 -25.25
C PHE A 407 24.33 1.91 -25.26
N ILE A 408 25.47 1.50 -25.80
CA ILE A 408 25.93 0.11 -25.83
C ILE A 408 27.42 0.06 -25.51
N ASP A 409 27.80 -0.75 -24.52
CA ASP A 409 29.18 -1.07 -24.20
C ASP A 409 29.26 -2.59 -23.94
N PRO A 410 29.70 -3.43 -24.89
CA PRO A 410 29.57 -4.88 -24.75
C PRO A 410 30.36 -5.48 -23.57
N ASN A 411 31.49 -4.91 -23.18
CA ASN A 411 32.39 -5.44 -22.16
C ASN A 411 32.98 -4.31 -21.28
N PRO A 412 32.16 -3.53 -20.56
CA PRO A 412 32.63 -2.38 -19.82
C PRO A 412 33.51 -2.83 -18.65
N ASN A 413 34.56 -2.06 -18.36
CA ASN A 413 35.28 -2.17 -17.10
C ASN A 413 34.44 -1.50 -15.99
N PRO A 414 34.02 -2.22 -14.92
CA PRO A 414 33.13 -1.66 -13.90
C PRO A 414 33.71 -0.42 -13.21
N ALA A 415 35.00 -0.44 -12.87
CA ALA A 415 35.64 0.64 -12.11
C ALA A 415 35.73 1.94 -12.93
N THR A 416 36.22 1.88 -14.17
CA THR A 416 36.35 3.09 -15.01
C THR A 416 34.99 3.61 -15.48
N SER A 417 34.08 2.70 -15.87
CA SER A 417 32.72 3.09 -16.28
C SER A 417 31.88 3.63 -15.12
N PHE A 418 32.13 3.21 -13.87
CA PHE A 418 31.47 3.80 -12.70
C PHE A 418 31.87 5.26 -12.50
N VAL A 419 33.17 5.57 -12.56
CA VAL A 419 33.68 6.95 -12.45
C VAL A 419 33.04 7.83 -13.52
N GLU A 420 32.95 7.33 -14.75
CA GLU A 420 32.34 8.07 -15.85
C GLU A 420 30.83 8.25 -15.69
N ARG A 421 30.10 7.20 -15.29
CA ARG A 421 28.67 7.30 -14.96
C ARG A 421 28.41 8.33 -13.86
N LYS A 422 29.27 8.38 -12.84
CA LYS A 422 29.19 9.36 -11.75
C LYS A 422 29.42 10.78 -12.27
N ARG A 423 30.46 11.00 -13.10
CA ARG A 423 30.71 12.29 -13.77
C ARG A 423 29.49 12.74 -14.57
N LEU A 424 28.88 11.81 -15.33
CA LEU A 424 27.70 12.09 -16.15
C LEU A 424 26.49 12.46 -15.29
N PHE A 425 26.26 11.76 -14.17
CA PHE A 425 25.20 12.09 -13.21
C PHE A 425 25.34 13.48 -12.59
N GLU A 426 26.58 13.90 -12.29
CA GLU A 426 26.89 15.20 -11.67
C GLU A 426 26.85 16.37 -12.66
N LEU A 427 26.85 16.09 -13.97
CA LEU A 427 26.78 17.13 -15.01
C LEU A 427 25.38 17.78 -15.08
N PRO A 428 25.29 19.12 -15.12
CA PRO A 428 24.03 19.79 -15.39
C PRO A 428 23.51 19.46 -16.79
N ARG A 429 22.33 18.84 -16.88
CA ARG A 429 21.63 18.49 -18.14
C ARG A 429 22.45 17.56 -19.06
N SER A 430 23.05 16.50 -18.50
CA SER A 430 23.74 15.48 -19.30
C SER A 430 22.81 14.70 -20.22
N ALA A 431 23.38 14.11 -21.26
CA ALA A 431 22.80 13.07 -22.09
C ALA A 431 23.83 11.96 -22.35
N TRP A 432 23.38 10.80 -22.85
CA TRP A 432 24.29 9.72 -23.24
C TRP A 432 25.42 10.15 -24.18
N THR A 433 25.21 11.16 -25.03
CA THR A 433 26.24 11.71 -25.93
C THR A 433 27.39 12.42 -25.23
N ASP A 434 27.25 12.76 -23.95
CA ASP A 434 28.33 13.37 -23.15
C ASP A 434 29.23 12.31 -22.48
N TYR A 435 28.91 11.01 -22.63
CA TYR A 435 29.72 9.91 -22.11
C TYR A 435 31.05 9.83 -22.86
N ASP A 436 32.16 9.65 -22.13
CA ASP A 436 33.49 9.50 -22.72
C ASP A 436 33.61 8.19 -23.49
N THR A 437 33.51 8.27 -24.82
CA THR A 437 33.59 7.09 -25.68
C THR A 437 34.98 6.48 -25.73
N SER A 438 36.02 7.17 -25.25
CA SER A 438 37.40 6.65 -25.28
C SER A 438 37.62 5.47 -24.33
N ILE A 439 36.77 5.33 -23.30
CA ILE A 439 36.82 4.23 -22.34
C ILE A 439 35.86 3.07 -22.65
N MET A 440 35.05 3.19 -23.71
CA MET A 440 34.12 2.13 -24.12
C MET A 440 34.88 0.92 -24.67
N SER A 441 34.35 -0.27 -24.42
CA SER A 441 34.93 -1.49 -24.97
C SER A 441 34.74 -1.58 -26.49
N GLU A 442 35.49 -2.47 -27.12
CA GLU A 442 35.38 -2.72 -28.55
C GLU A 442 33.93 -3.11 -28.94
N GLY A 443 33.41 -2.48 -30.00
CA GLY A 443 32.02 -2.63 -30.42
C GLY A 443 31.02 -1.74 -29.67
N GLY A 444 31.48 -0.95 -28.70
CA GLY A 444 30.66 0.04 -28.00
C GLY A 444 30.34 1.28 -28.85
N GLY A 445 29.24 1.94 -28.52
CA GLY A 445 28.83 3.19 -29.14
C GLY A 445 27.53 3.77 -28.59
N ILE A 446 27.28 5.03 -28.96
CA ILE A 446 26.03 5.75 -28.66
C ILE A 446 25.31 6.00 -29.99
N PHE A 447 24.09 5.49 -30.11
CA PHE A 447 23.31 5.51 -31.33
C PHE A 447 22.06 6.38 -31.18
N SER A 448 21.67 7.09 -32.23
CA SER A 448 20.40 7.83 -32.25
C SER A 448 19.22 6.89 -32.46
N ARG A 449 18.14 7.06 -31.70
CA ARG A 449 16.85 6.38 -31.94
C ARG A 449 16.19 6.78 -33.25
N SER A 450 16.61 7.88 -33.86
CA SER A 450 16.14 8.35 -35.17
C SER A 450 16.96 7.78 -36.34
N ALA A 451 17.99 6.98 -36.07
CA ALA A 451 18.78 6.36 -37.12
C ALA A 451 17.93 5.38 -37.96
N LYS A 452 18.19 5.30 -39.27
CA LYS A 452 17.51 4.33 -40.14
C LYS A 452 17.93 2.88 -39.89
N SER A 453 19.17 2.68 -39.47
CA SER A 453 19.77 1.38 -39.21
C SER A 453 21.04 1.55 -38.38
N ILE A 454 21.34 0.56 -37.54
CA ILE A 454 22.53 0.44 -36.70
C ILE A 454 23.25 -0.85 -37.10
N ALA A 455 24.55 -0.76 -37.38
CA ALA A 455 25.39 -1.93 -37.61
C ALA A 455 25.67 -2.65 -36.29
N ILE A 456 25.54 -3.97 -36.28
CA ILE A 456 25.73 -4.81 -35.09
C ILE A 456 27.12 -5.43 -35.17
N SER A 457 28.01 -5.00 -34.29
CA SER A 457 29.39 -5.51 -34.24
C SER A 457 29.43 -6.96 -33.75
N PRO A 458 30.52 -7.71 -34.01
CA PRO A 458 30.71 -9.05 -33.45
C PRO A 458 30.56 -9.10 -31.91
N GLN A 459 31.06 -8.09 -31.20
CA GLN A 459 30.96 -8.00 -29.74
C GLN A 459 29.51 -7.76 -29.28
N MET A 460 28.73 -6.96 -30.02
CA MET A 460 27.30 -6.79 -29.75
C MET A 460 26.53 -8.10 -29.98
N LYS A 461 26.85 -8.84 -31.06
CA LYS A 461 26.25 -10.14 -31.35
C LYS A 461 26.49 -11.13 -30.23
N GLU A 462 27.72 -11.23 -29.75
CA GLU A 462 28.11 -12.11 -28.65
C GLU A 462 27.42 -11.71 -27.34
N ARG A 463 27.44 -10.42 -26.97
CA ARG A 463 26.88 -9.93 -25.70
C ARG A 463 25.36 -10.09 -25.62
N PHE A 464 24.64 -9.79 -26.70
CA PHE A 464 23.17 -9.73 -26.67
C PHE A 464 22.50 -10.94 -27.35
N ASP A 465 23.30 -11.89 -27.85
CA ASP A 465 22.84 -13.04 -28.65
C ASP A 465 22.02 -12.60 -29.87
N ILE A 466 22.64 -11.74 -30.70
CA ILE A 466 22.05 -11.20 -31.93
C ILE A 466 22.72 -11.83 -33.14
N GLN A 467 21.93 -12.33 -34.10
CA GLN A 467 22.48 -12.94 -35.32
C GLN A 467 22.63 -11.93 -36.48
N ALA A 468 21.74 -10.94 -36.56
CA ALA A 468 21.71 -9.95 -37.65
C ALA A 468 22.93 -9.03 -37.66
N ASP A 469 23.42 -8.66 -38.85
CA ASP A 469 24.52 -7.68 -39.02
C ASP A 469 24.07 -6.22 -38.88
N LYS A 470 22.76 -5.95 -39.06
CA LYS A 470 22.17 -4.62 -38.98
C LYS A 470 20.74 -4.72 -38.46
N LEU A 471 20.34 -3.78 -37.61
CA LEU A 471 18.98 -3.66 -37.08
C LEU A 471 18.52 -2.21 -37.14
N THR A 472 17.22 -1.95 -37.19
CA THR A 472 16.66 -0.64 -36.85
C THR A 472 16.78 -0.39 -35.34
N PRO A 473 16.74 0.87 -34.86
CA PRO A 473 16.77 1.16 -33.43
C PRO A 473 15.68 0.41 -32.64
N THR A 474 14.45 0.33 -33.17
CA THR A 474 13.34 -0.38 -32.52
C THR A 474 13.60 -1.88 -32.40
N GLU A 475 14.12 -2.54 -33.45
CA GLU A 475 14.48 -3.96 -33.41
C GLU A 475 15.64 -4.23 -32.44
N LEU A 476 16.61 -3.31 -32.38
CA LEU A 476 17.71 -3.41 -31.41
C LEU A 476 17.20 -3.31 -29.97
N LEU A 477 16.31 -2.36 -29.67
CA LEU A 477 15.70 -2.26 -28.34
C LEU A 477 14.92 -3.52 -27.95
N ASN A 478 14.18 -4.11 -28.90
CA ASN A 478 13.49 -5.38 -28.69
C ASN A 478 14.50 -6.51 -28.37
N ALA A 479 15.61 -6.60 -29.08
CA ALA A 479 16.67 -7.58 -28.83
C ALA A 479 17.36 -7.38 -27.48
N LEU A 480 17.63 -6.12 -27.09
CA LEU A 480 18.24 -5.77 -25.80
C LEU A 480 17.36 -6.19 -24.61
N LEU A 481 16.04 -6.01 -24.71
CA LEU A 481 15.10 -6.48 -23.69
C LEU A 481 15.11 -8.02 -23.54
N LYS A 482 15.43 -8.75 -24.61
CA LYS A 482 15.57 -10.21 -24.61
C LYS A 482 17.00 -10.66 -24.34
N ALA A 483 17.96 -9.79 -24.06
CA ALA A 483 19.36 -10.19 -23.91
C ALA A 483 19.59 -11.08 -22.66
N PRO A 484 20.56 -12.01 -22.71
CA PRO A 484 20.91 -12.86 -21.57
C PRO A 484 21.83 -12.10 -20.60
N VAL A 485 21.25 -11.21 -19.80
CA VAL A 485 21.96 -10.38 -18.81
C VAL A 485 21.55 -10.72 -17.38
N ASP A 486 22.19 -10.15 -16.37
CA ASP A 486 21.82 -10.42 -14.97
C ASP A 486 20.64 -9.56 -14.53
N LEU A 487 20.69 -8.26 -14.81
CA LEU A 487 19.71 -7.27 -14.34
C LEU A 487 19.12 -6.46 -15.49
N LEU A 488 17.78 -6.37 -15.54
CA LEU A 488 17.08 -5.30 -16.24
C LEU A 488 16.67 -4.23 -15.23
N TRP A 489 17.26 -3.04 -15.32
CA TRP A 489 16.97 -1.92 -14.44
C TRP A 489 16.05 -0.92 -15.12
N ASN A 490 14.81 -0.80 -14.64
CA ASN A 490 13.87 0.21 -15.12
C ASN A 490 13.92 1.46 -14.23
N GLY A 491 14.57 2.53 -14.72
CA GLY A 491 14.54 3.86 -14.10
C GLY A 491 13.77 4.89 -14.93
N GLY A 492 13.05 4.46 -15.97
CA GLY A 492 12.39 5.30 -16.97
C GLY A 492 10.86 5.28 -16.87
N ILE A 493 10.21 5.76 -17.93
CA ILE A 493 8.75 5.80 -18.09
C ILE A 493 8.39 5.03 -19.34
N GLY A 494 7.44 4.10 -19.21
CA GLY A 494 6.91 3.30 -20.31
C GLY A 494 6.78 1.85 -19.91
N THR A 495 5.94 1.10 -20.64
CA THR A 495 5.71 -0.32 -20.39
C THR A 495 6.33 -1.15 -21.50
N TYR A 496 7.44 -1.81 -21.16
CA TYR A 496 8.35 -2.52 -22.05
C TYR A 496 8.10 -4.02 -22.11
N VAL A 497 7.37 -4.55 -21.11
CA VAL A 497 7.06 -5.98 -21.00
C VAL A 497 5.59 -6.18 -20.68
N LYS A 498 4.94 -7.11 -21.40
CA LYS A 498 3.57 -7.57 -21.14
C LYS A 498 3.52 -9.10 -21.00
N ALA A 499 2.38 -9.69 -20.68
CA ALA A 499 2.21 -11.13 -20.86
C ALA A 499 1.97 -11.50 -22.33
N SER A 500 2.28 -12.73 -22.71
CA SER A 500 1.92 -13.27 -24.03
C SER A 500 0.40 -13.29 -24.30
N THR A 501 -0.42 -13.30 -23.24
CA THR A 501 -1.89 -13.27 -23.30
C THR A 501 -2.48 -11.86 -23.46
N GLU A 502 -1.69 -10.81 -23.24
CA GLU A 502 -2.13 -9.42 -23.42
C GLU A 502 -1.86 -8.95 -24.86
N SER A 503 -2.77 -8.17 -25.43
CA SER A 503 -2.50 -7.42 -26.66
C SER A 503 -1.76 -6.12 -26.34
N HIS A 504 -1.13 -5.48 -27.34
CA HIS A 504 -0.56 -4.14 -27.14
C HIS A 504 -1.63 -3.08 -26.82
N ALA A 505 -2.84 -3.26 -27.33
CA ALA A 505 -3.96 -2.36 -27.06
C ALA A 505 -4.36 -2.39 -25.58
N ASP A 506 -4.28 -3.55 -24.92
CA ASP A 506 -4.60 -3.71 -23.49
C ASP A 506 -3.63 -2.94 -22.59
N VAL A 507 -2.38 -2.77 -23.02
CA VAL A 507 -1.33 -2.07 -22.25
C VAL A 507 -1.56 -0.55 -22.25
N GLY A 508 -2.05 0.01 -23.37
CA GLY A 508 -2.37 1.44 -23.47
C GLY A 508 -1.16 2.38 -23.66
N ASP A 509 0.04 1.86 -23.95
CA ASP A 509 1.27 2.63 -24.19
C ASP A 509 1.76 2.45 -25.64
N LYS A 510 1.13 3.18 -26.57
CA LYS A 510 1.38 3.07 -28.01
C LYS A 510 2.84 3.36 -28.41
N ALA A 511 3.53 4.21 -27.64
CA ALA A 511 4.91 4.63 -27.96
C ALA A 511 5.90 3.46 -27.89
N ASN A 512 5.58 2.41 -27.13
CA ASN A 512 6.43 1.25 -26.93
C ASN A 512 5.90 -0.03 -27.61
N ASP A 513 4.76 0.02 -28.32
CA ASP A 513 4.14 -1.16 -28.94
C ASP A 513 5.12 -1.97 -29.79
N ALA A 514 5.87 -1.31 -30.68
CA ALA A 514 6.75 -1.97 -31.64
C ALA A 514 8.02 -2.58 -31.01
N LEU A 515 8.43 -2.16 -29.80
CA LEU A 515 9.62 -2.69 -29.12
C LEU A 515 9.29 -3.61 -27.95
N ARG A 516 8.04 -3.62 -27.46
CA ARG A 516 7.60 -4.36 -26.28
C ARG A 516 7.78 -5.88 -26.46
N VAL A 517 8.17 -6.55 -25.39
CA VAL A 517 8.38 -8.01 -25.34
C VAL A 517 7.41 -8.68 -24.38
N ASN A 518 7.33 -10.01 -24.41
CA ASN A 518 6.57 -10.79 -23.43
C ASN A 518 7.45 -11.17 -22.22
N GLY A 519 6.83 -11.39 -21.06
CA GLY A 519 7.51 -11.77 -19.83
C GLY A 519 8.24 -13.11 -19.94
N ASN A 520 7.71 -14.05 -20.73
CA ASN A 520 8.36 -15.33 -21.02
C ASN A 520 9.55 -15.23 -21.99
N GLU A 521 9.77 -14.07 -22.63
CA GLU A 521 10.91 -13.84 -23.53
C GLU A 521 12.09 -13.17 -22.80
N LEU A 522 11.88 -12.69 -21.58
CA LEU A 522 12.95 -12.12 -20.77
C LEU A 522 13.94 -13.21 -20.35
N ARG A 523 15.21 -12.98 -20.66
CA ARG A 523 16.33 -13.86 -20.25
C ARG A 523 17.18 -13.26 -19.13
N CYS A 524 16.80 -12.09 -18.61
CA CYS A 524 17.46 -11.52 -17.44
C CYS A 524 17.13 -12.34 -16.17
N LYS A 525 18.06 -12.38 -15.20
CA LYS A 525 17.80 -13.09 -13.93
C LYS A 525 16.86 -12.29 -13.02
N VAL A 526 17.02 -10.97 -12.98
CA VAL A 526 16.29 -10.06 -12.09
C VAL A 526 15.82 -8.84 -12.87
N VAL A 527 14.61 -8.38 -12.57
CA VAL A 527 14.11 -7.06 -12.99
C VAL A 527 13.98 -6.20 -11.73
N GLY A 528 14.62 -5.03 -11.72
CA GLY A 528 14.44 -4.01 -10.67
C GLY A 528 13.64 -2.84 -11.21
N GLU A 529 12.50 -2.53 -10.59
CA GLU A 529 11.61 -1.45 -11.05
C GLU A 529 11.64 -0.24 -10.12
N GLY A 530 12.61 0.65 -10.36
CA GLY A 530 12.61 1.96 -9.73
C GLY A 530 11.57 2.93 -10.35
N GLY A 531 11.32 2.81 -11.66
CA GLY A 531 10.25 3.51 -12.38
C GLY A 531 8.89 2.84 -12.16
N ASN A 532 7.80 3.53 -12.55
CA ASN A 532 6.46 2.94 -12.52
C ASN A 532 6.14 2.24 -13.84
N LEU A 533 5.43 1.11 -13.77
CA LEU A 533 4.84 0.38 -14.90
C LEU A 533 5.83 0.00 -16.00
N GLY A 534 7.06 -0.41 -15.65
CA GLY A 534 8.01 -0.99 -16.62
C GLY A 534 7.48 -2.26 -17.25
N MET A 535 6.73 -3.02 -16.46
CA MET A 535 6.03 -4.24 -16.86
C MET A 535 4.52 -4.13 -16.55
N THR A 536 3.67 -4.81 -17.33
CA THR A 536 2.30 -5.09 -16.89
C THR A 536 2.33 -6.08 -15.71
N GLN A 537 1.25 -6.14 -14.92
CA GLN A 537 1.17 -7.09 -13.81
C GLN A 537 1.25 -8.53 -14.30
N LEU A 538 0.53 -8.88 -15.36
CA LEU A 538 0.58 -10.22 -15.96
C LEU A 538 1.97 -10.53 -16.56
N GLY A 539 2.66 -9.54 -17.13
CA GLY A 539 4.03 -9.69 -17.62
C GLY A 539 5.02 -10.05 -16.50
N ARG A 540 4.88 -9.45 -15.31
CA ARG A 540 5.68 -9.82 -14.12
C ARG A 540 5.39 -11.25 -13.68
N VAL A 541 4.12 -11.65 -13.65
CA VAL A 541 3.72 -13.01 -13.29
C VAL A 541 4.28 -14.03 -14.29
N GLU A 542 4.19 -13.76 -15.58
CA GLU A 542 4.75 -14.61 -16.63
C GLU A 542 6.28 -14.74 -16.50
N PHE A 543 7.00 -13.65 -16.23
CA PHE A 543 8.44 -13.68 -15.96
C PHE A 543 8.77 -14.52 -14.70
N GLY A 544 8.02 -14.32 -13.62
CA GLY A 544 8.19 -15.08 -12.38
C GLY A 544 7.92 -16.59 -12.52
N LEU A 545 6.91 -16.98 -13.32
CA LEU A 545 6.61 -18.39 -13.61
C LEU A 545 7.71 -19.09 -14.42
N ASN A 546 8.58 -18.32 -15.08
CA ASN A 546 9.76 -18.76 -15.84
C ASN A 546 11.07 -18.62 -15.05
N GLY A 547 11.02 -18.37 -13.73
CA GLY A 547 12.20 -18.34 -12.85
C GLY A 547 12.84 -16.96 -12.65
N GLY A 548 12.27 -15.92 -13.26
CA GLY A 548 12.70 -14.54 -13.09
C GLY A 548 12.43 -13.99 -11.69
N GLY A 549 13.37 -13.19 -11.17
CA GLY A 549 13.18 -12.45 -9.90
C GLY A 549 12.62 -11.05 -10.14
N SER A 550 11.41 -10.78 -9.65
CA SER A 550 10.86 -9.43 -9.61
C SER A 550 9.85 -9.29 -8.46
N ASN A 551 9.73 -8.08 -7.92
CA ASN A 551 8.54 -7.66 -7.18
C ASN A 551 7.70 -6.76 -8.11
N THR A 552 6.57 -6.26 -7.61
CA THR A 552 5.88 -5.17 -8.29
C THR A 552 6.58 -3.84 -8.03
N ASP A 553 6.47 -2.92 -8.99
CA ASP A 553 7.03 -1.57 -8.90
C ASP A 553 6.64 -0.83 -7.60
N PHE A 554 5.38 -0.94 -7.16
CA PHE A 554 4.89 -0.31 -5.94
C PHE A 554 5.49 -0.87 -4.64
N ILE A 555 6.22 -2.00 -4.69
CA ILE A 555 7.06 -2.49 -3.59
C ILE A 555 8.46 -1.88 -3.70
N ASP A 556 9.09 -2.01 -4.87
CA ASP A 556 10.46 -1.58 -5.10
C ASP A 556 10.60 -0.06 -4.95
N ASN A 557 9.74 0.72 -5.62
CA ASN A 557 9.80 2.18 -5.66
C ASN A 557 8.96 2.89 -4.57
N ALA A 558 8.60 2.16 -3.50
CA ALA A 558 7.83 2.68 -2.36
C ALA A 558 8.58 3.78 -1.58
N GLY A 559 9.92 3.79 -1.61
CA GLY A 559 10.73 4.68 -0.78
C GLY A 559 10.43 6.18 -0.97
N GLY A 560 10.07 6.59 -2.19
CA GLY A 560 9.65 7.97 -2.44
C GLY A 560 8.31 8.33 -1.78
N VAL A 561 7.34 7.42 -1.73
CA VAL A 561 6.05 7.73 -1.08
C VAL A 561 6.20 7.73 0.44
N ASP A 562 7.01 6.81 0.96
CA ASP A 562 7.29 6.63 2.40
C ASP A 562 8.05 7.84 2.98
N CYS A 563 9.13 8.28 2.31
CA CYS A 563 9.89 9.47 2.71
C CYS A 563 9.01 10.71 2.86
N SER A 564 8.09 10.93 1.93
CA SER A 564 7.16 12.04 2.02
C SER A 564 6.08 11.88 3.10
N ASP A 565 5.70 10.66 3.47
CA ASP A 565 4.77 10.46 4.59
C ASP A 565 5.45 10.85 5.91
N HIS A 566 6.71 10.45 6.08
CA HIS A 566 7.54 10.95 7.18
C HIS A 566 7.65 12.48 7.15
N GLU A 567 7.92 13.09 5.98
CA GLU A 567 7.98 14.55 5.84
C GLU A 567 6.71 15.25 6.36
N VAL A 568 5.54 14.80 5.90
CA VAL A 568 4.25 15.41 6.25
C VAL A 568 3.96 15.24 7.73
N ASN A 569 4.15 14.03 8.30
CA ASN A 569 3.90 13.79 9.72
C ASN A 569 4.87 14.57 10.63
N ILE A 570 6.15 14.68 10.25
CA ILE A 570 7.12 15.50 10.99
C ILE A 570 6.73 16.98 10.94
N LYS A 571 6.30 17.48 9.76
CA LYS A 571 5.85 18.88 9.63
C LYS A 571 4.59 19.15 10.43
N ILE A 572 3.59 18.25 10.41
CA ILE A 572 2.38 18.40 11.25
C ILE A 572 2.78 18.52 12.73
N LEU A 573 3.63 17.62 13.23
CA LEU A 573 4.11 17.65 14.61
C LEU A 573 4.83 18.98 14.94
N LEU A 574 5.77 19.40 14.09
CA LEU A 574 6.58 20.58 14.37
C LEU A 574 5.80 21.89 14.16
N ASN A 575 4.79 21.92 13.29
CA ASN A 575 3.91 23.07 13.11
C ASN A 575 3.13 23.36 14.40
N GLU A 576 2.67 22.33 15.11
CA GLU A 576 2.01 22.49 16.41
C GLU A 576 2.96 23.12 17.44
N VAL A 577 4.22 22.69 17.46
CA VAL A 577 5.26 23.25 18.36
C VAL A 577 5.57 24.72 18.02
N VAL A 578 5.63 25.05 16.72
CA VAL A 578 5.83 26.44 16.27
C VAL A 578 4.62 27.31 16.64
N GLN A 579 3.40 26.81 16.43
CA GLN A 579 2.17 27.53 16.79
C GLN A 579 2.06 27.77 18.30
N ALA A 580 2.56 26.85 19.13
CA ALA A 580 2.65 27.03 20.58
C ALA A 580 3.68 28.08 21.01
N GLY A 581 4.57 28.52 20.12
CA GLY A 581 5.62 29.51 20.40
C GLY A 581 6.92 28.92 20.95
N ASP A 582 7.02 27.59 21.04
CA ASP A 582 8.19 26.88 21.58
C ASP A 582 9.34 26.74 20.57
N MET A 583 9.09 27.03 19.29
CA MET A 583 10.07 26.96 18.19
C MET A 583 9.79 28.00 17.10
N THR A 584 10.84 28.52 16.46
CA THR A 584 10.73 29.36 15.25
C THR A 584 10.77 28.52 13.96
N ASP A 585 10.19 29.02 12.86
CA ASP A 585 10.25 28.34 11.55
C ASP A 585 11.68 28.06 11.08
N LYS A 586 12.63 28.95 11.41
CA LYS A 586 14.05 28.75 11.07
C LYS A 586 14.64 27.55 11.82
N GLN A 587 14.36 27.42 13.12
CA GLN A 587 14.81 26.28 13.92
C GLN A 587 14.15 24.98 13.43
N ARG A 588 12.86 25.03 13.08
CA ARG A 588 12.10 23.92 12.51
C ARG A 588 12.75 23.37 11.24
N ASN A 589 13.06 24.24 10.28
CA ASN A 589 13.67 23.84 9.01
C ASN A 589 15.09 23.30 9.18
N GLN A 590 15.87 23.86 10.12
CA GLN A 590 17.19 23.32 10.46
C GLN A 590 17.11 21.91 11.07
N LEU A 591 16.14 21.69 11.97
CA LEU A 591 15.90 20.37 12.56
C LEU A 591 15.49 19.36 11.49
N LEU A 592 14.54 19.71 10.62
CA LEU A 592 14.08 18.84 9.54
C LEU A 592 15.23 18.38 8.64
N ALA A 593 16.07 19.33 8.18
CA ALA A 593 17.23 19.03 7.35
C ALA A 593 18.25 18.12 8.06
N SER A 594 18.46 18.30 9.37
CA SER A 594 19.40 17.48 10.15
C SER A 594 18.99 16.00 10.29
N MET A 595 17.70 15.69 10.11
CA MET A 595 17.15 14.33 10.25
C MET A 595 17.12 13.54 8.92
N THR A 596 17.69 14.08 7.84
CA THR A 596 17.62 13.48 6.50
C THR A 596 18.05 12.00 6.48
N ASP A 597 19.17 11.68 7.12
CA ASP A 597 19.68 10.30 7.16
C ASP A 597 18.85 9.38 8.06
N GLU A 598 18.33 9.89 9.19
CA GLU A 598 17.43 9.14 10.07
C GLU A 598 16.13 8.76 9.34
N VAL A 599 15.53 9.70 8.58
CA VAL A 599 14.37 9.42 7.73
C VAL A 599 14.73 8.43 6.62
N GLY A 600 15.89 8.59 5.98
CA GLY A 600 16.37 7.63 4.99
C GLY A 600 16.46 6.20 5.54
N ASN A 601 16.95 6.02 6.77
CA ASN A 601 17.05 4.72 7.42
C ASN A 601 15.68 4.11 7.74
N LEU A 602 14.71 4.91 8.18
CA LEU A 602 13.33 4.43 8.43
C LEU A 602 12.70 3.89 7.14
N VAL A 603 12.81 4.65 6.06
CA VAL A 603 12.28 4.28 4.73
C VAL A 603 12.93 3.01 4.20
N LEU A 604 14.27 2.93 4.20
CA LEU A 604 14.98 1.75 3.71
C LEU A 604 14.73 0.52 4.58
N GLY A 605 14.53 0.70 5.89
CA GLY A 605 14.08 -0.35 6.80
C GLY A 605 12.72 -0.93 6.41
N ASN A 606 11.78 -0.09 5.96
CA ASN A 606 10.48 -0.55 5.45
C ASN A 606 10.63 -1.34 4.13
N ASN A 607 11.41 -0.84 3.17
CA ASN A 607 11.70 -1.55 1.92
C ASN A 607 12.33 -2.92 2.18
N TYR A 608 13.30 -2.98 3.11
CA TYR A 608 13.97 -4.22 3.50
C TYR A 608 12.99 -5.24 4.09
N LYS A 609 12.20 -4.84 5.09
CA LYS A 609 11.24 -5.75 5.74
C LYS A 609 10.14 -6.22 4.79
N GLN A 610 9.68 -5.38 3.86
CA GLN A 610 8.65 -5.76 2.91
C GLN A 610 9.14 -6.77 1.87
N THR A 611 10.34 -6.57 1.32
CA THR A 611 10.96 -7.53 0.40
C THR A 611 11.30 -8.85 1.09
N GLN A 612 11.70 -8.81 2.36
CA GLN A 612 11.88 -9.97 3.23
C GLN A 612 10.59 -10.76 3.45
N ALA A 613 9.50 -10.08 3.80
CA ALA A 613 8.20 -10.71 3.99
C ALA A 613 7.73 -11.45 2.73
N LEU A 614 8.01 -10.86 1.55
CA LEU A 614 7.72 -11.49 0.26
C LEU A 614 8.59 -12.72 -0.01
N SER A 615 9.87 -12.71 0.40
CA SER A 615 10.73 -13.89 0.29
C SER A 615 10.23 -15.05 1.15
N LEU A 616 9.86 -14.78 2.40
CA LEU A 616 9.26 -15.77 3.30
C LEU A 616 7.94 -16.31 2.74
N ALA A 617 7.09 -15.44 2.20
CA ALA A 617 5.83 -15.82 1.58
C ALA A 617 6.03 -16.68 0.30
N ALA A 618 6.99 -16.31 -0.55
CA ALA A 618 7.28 -16.98 -1.82
C ALA A 618 7.84 -18.39 -1.61
N ARG A 619 8.74 -18.57 -0.64
CA ARG A 619 9.35 -19.87 -0.31
C ARG A 619 8.30 -20.94 0.03
N ARG A 620 7.19 -20.55 0.66
CA ARG A 620 6.08 -21.45 1.07
C ARG A 620 4.80 -21.21 0.25
N ALA A 621 4.89 -20.57 -0.91
CA ALA A 621 3.72 -20.15 -1.67
C ALA A 621 2.86 -21.33 -2.14
N TYR A 622 3.51 -22.41 -2.56
CA TYR A 622 2.85 -23.66 -2.95
C TYR A 622 2.21 -24.36 -1.74
N GLU A 623 2.99 -24.61 -0.68
CA GLU A 623 2.51 -25.27 0.56
C GLU A 623 1.32 -24.54 1.20
N ARG A 624 1.29 -23.21 1.11
CA ARG A 624 0.25 -22.35 1.71
C ARG A 624 -0.78 -21.85 0.70
N ALA A 625 -0.85 -22.41 -0.51
CA ALA A 625 -1.77 -21.96 -1.56
C ALA A 625 -3.23 -21.89 -1.08
N ALA A 626 -3.68 -22.87 -0.29
CA ALA A 626 -5.02 -22.90 0.27
C ALA A 626 -5.30 -21.72 1.24
N GLU A 627 -4.28 -21.23 1.95
CA GLU A 627 -4.41 -20.08 2.86
C GLU A 627 -4.61 -18.78 2.06
N TYR A 628 -3.83 -18.58 0.99
CA TYR A 628 -3.98 -17.42 0.11
C TYR A 628 -5.32 -17.42 -0.63
N LYS A 629 -5.78 -18.60 -1.08
CA LYS A 629 -7.12 -18.77 -1.68
C LYS A 629 -8.22 -18.30 -0.74
N ARG A 630 -8.20 -18.77 0.52
CA ARG A 630 -9.20 -18.34 1.54
C ARG A 630 -9.15 -16.84 1.81
N LEU A 631 -7.95 -16.27 1.92
CA LEU A 631 -7.79 -14.83 2.10
C LEU A 631 -8.38 -14.04 0.92
N MET A 632 -8.10 -14.45 -0.32
CA MET A 632 -8.69 -13.82 -1.51
C MET A 632 -10.22 -13.92 -1.50
N SER A 633 -10.77 -15.10 -1.23
CA SER A 633 -12.22 -15.28 -1.15
C SER A 633 -12.88 -14.45 -0.04
N ASP A 634 -12.25 -14.33 1.14
CA ASP A 634 -12.74 -13.50 2.24
C ASP A 634 -12.74 -12.01 1.88
N LEU A 635 -11.65 -11.51 1.29
CA LEU A 635 -11.55 -10.12 0.86
C LEU A 635 -12.55 -9.79 -0.26
N GLU A 636 -12.73 -10.69 -1.23
CA GLU A 636 -13.75 -10.55 -2.29
C GLU A 636 -15.17 -10.58 -1.72
N GLY A 637 -15.47 -11.52 -0.83
CA GLY A 637 -16.78 -11.64 -0.17
C GLY A 637 -17.18 -10.40 0.63
N ARG A 638 -16.18 -9.66 1.14
CA ARG A 638 -16.37 -8.36 1.82
C ARG A 638 -16.28 -7.15 0.89
N GLY A 639 -16.11 -7.35 -0.42
CA GLY A 639 -15.97 -6.28 -1.41
C GLY A 639 -14.68 -5.45 -1.28
N LYS A 640 -13.65 -5.99 -0.61
CA LYS A 640 -12.35 -5.33 -0.39
C LYS A 640 -11.34 -5.61 -1.50
N LEU A 641 -11.51 -6.73 -2.21
CA LEU A 641 -10.66 -7.14 -3.33
C LEU A 641 -11.52 -7.43 -4.56
N ASP A 642 -11.00 -7.09 -5.74
CA ASP A 642 -11.53 -7.52 -7.02
C ASP A 642 -10.36 -8.17 -7.78
N ARG A 643 -10.31 -9.52 -7.81
CA ARG A 643 -9.17 -10.25 -8.39
C ARG A 643 -8.96 -9.94 -9.88
N ALA A 644 -10.04 -9.72 -10.62
CA ALA A 644 -9.95 -9.42 -12.04
C ALA A 644 -9.28 -8.05 -12.28
N ILE A 645 -9.63 -7.05 -11.46
CA ILE A 645 -8.98 -5.75 -11.48
C ILE A 645 -7.51 -5.88 -11.09
N GLU A 646 -7.17 -6.64 -10.05
CA GLU A 646 -5.79 -6.76 -9.56
C GLU A 646 -4.93 -7.80 -10.31
N TYR A 647 -5.47 -8.42 -11.36
CA TYR A 647 -4.81 -9.47 -12.13
C TYR A 647 -4.33 -10.66 -11.27
N LEU A 648 -5.09 -10.99 -10.23
CA LEU A 648 -4.87 -12.17 -9.41
C LEU A 648 -5.56 -13.40 -10.04
N PRO A 649 -5.01 -14.60 -9.85
CA PRO A 649 -5.48 -15.78 -10.57
C PRO A 649 -6.88 -16.23 -10.13
N THR A 650 -7.63 -16.78 -11.09
CA THR A 650 -8.90 -17.46 -10.81
C THR A 650 -8.66 -18.81 -10.10
N GLU A 651 -9.74 -19.42 -9.63
CA GLU A 651 -9.69 -20.74 -9.00
C GLU A 651 -9.19 -21.83 -9.94
N GLU A 652 -9.59 -21.77 -11.20
CA GLU A 652 -9.16 -22.69 -12.26
C GLU A 652 -7.65 -22.57 -12.48
N GLN A 653 -7.14 -21.34 -12.59
CA GLN A 653 -5.71 -21.08 -12.79
C GLN A 653 -4.87 -21.53 -11.59
N LEU A 654 -5.35 -21.33 -10.36
CA LEU A 654 -4.67 -21.83 -9.15
C LEU A 654 -4.61 -23.37 -9.13
N THR A 655 -5.70 -24.02 -9.53
CA THR A 655 -5.79 -25.49 -9.59
C THR A 655 -4.84 -26.06 -10.65
N GLU A 656 -4.79 -25.43 -11.83
CA GLU A 656 -3.85 -25.79 -12.90
C GLU A 656 -2.40 -25.65 -12.44
N ARG A 657 -2.04 -24.53 -11.79
CA ARG A 657 -0.69 -24.31 -11.24
C ARG A 657 -0.32 -25.33 -10.17
N ALA A 658 -1.27 -25.69 -9.30
CA ALA A 658 -1.05 -26.66 -8.24
C ALA A 658 -0.69 -28.05 -8.81
N SER A 659 -1.30 -28.46 -9.93
CA SER A 659 -0.95 -29.73 -10.60
C SER A 659 0.48 -29.77 -11.13
N SER A 660 1.07 -28.59 -11.37
CA SER A 660 2.46 -28.40 -11.79
C SER A 660 3.41 -28.06 -10.63
N GLY A 661 2.98 -28.19 -9.37
CA GLY A 661 3.80 -27.84 -8.20
C GLY A 661 4.06 -26.34 -8.02
N LYS A 662 3.27 -25.47 -8.66
CA LYS A 662 3.44 -24.01 -8.62
C LYS A 662 2.36 -23.35 -7.76
N GLY A 663 2.74 -22.30 -7.02
CA GLY A 663 1.85 -21.46 -6.23
C GLY A 663 1.67 -20.06 -6.82
N LEU A 664 1.37 -19.09 -5.96
CA LEU A 664 1.44 -17.67 -6.30
C LEU A 664 2.89 -17.23 -6.49
N THR A 665 3.11 -16.33 -7.45
CA THR A 665 4.40 -15.69 -7.72
C THR A 665 4.62 -14.48 -6.80
N ARG A 666 5.87 -13.99 -6.70
CA ARG A 666 6.19 -12.78 -5.91
C ARG A 666 5.37 -11.55 -6.32
N PRO A 667 5.13 -11.26 -7.61
CA PRO A 667 4.26 -10.15 -8.01
C PRO A 667 2.81 -10.29 -7.53
N GLU A 668 2.25 -11.50 -7.50
CA GLU A 668 0.90 -11.75 -6.95
C GLU A 668 0.89 -11.61 -5.42
N LEU A 669 1.93 -12.10 -4.74
CA LEU A 669 2.09 -11.93 -3.28
C LEU A 669 2.28 -10.46 -2.89
N SER A 670 2.88 -9.64 -3.76
CA SER A 670 3.05 -8.19 -3.59
C SER A 670 1.71 -7.45 -3.57
N VAL A 671 0.74 -7.91 -4.35
CA VAL A 671 -0.64 -7.43 -4.27
C VAL A 671 -1.26 -7.85 -2.93
N LEU A 672 -1.21 -9.15 -2.61
CA LEU A 672 -1.87 -9.66 -1.40
C LEU A 672 -1.33 -9.08 -0.10
N ILE A 673 0.00 -8.89 0.03
CA ILE A 673 0.58 -8.25 1.22
C ILE A 673 0.05 -6.82 1.41
N SER A 674 -0.14 -6.09 0.31
CA SER A 674 -0.66 -4.73 0.33
C SER A 674 -2.12 -4.71 0.79
N TYR A 675 -2.96 -5.60 0.26
CA TYR A 675 -4.36 -5.73 0.68
C TYR A 675 -4.50 -6.20 2.14
N SER A 676 -3.68 -7.15 2.60
CA SER A 676 -3.66 -7.56 4.01
C SER A 676 -3.35 -6.39 4.96
N LYS A 677 -2.39 -5.54 4.60
CA LYS A 677 -2.05 -4.34 5.38
C LYS A 677 -3.17 -3.31 5.37
N ILE A 678 -3.75 -3.03 4.21
CA ILE A 678 -4.85 -2.08 4.06
C ILE A 678 -6.06 -2.52 4.91
N ASP A 679 -6.46 -3.78 4.81
CA ASP A 679 -7.60 -4.33 5.56
C ASP A 679 -7.33 -4.30 7.08
N LEU A 680 -6.14 -4.70 7.50
CA LEU A 680 -5.76 -4.68 8.92
C LEU A 680 -5.74 -3.26 9.47
N LYS A 681 -5.12 -2.31 8.77
CA LYS A 681 -5.07 -0.90 9.17
C LYS A 681 -6.47 -0.30 9.32
N GLU A 682 -7.38 -0.57 8.38
CA GLU A 682 -8.77 -0.11 8.47
C GLU A 682 -9.49 -0.70 9.69
N ALA A 683 -9.25 -1.98 9.99
CA ALA A 683 -9.83 -2.63 11.15
C ALA A 683 -9.28 -2.08 12.48
N LEU A 684 -7.97 -1.83 12.56
CA LEU A 684 -7.32 -1.26 13.75
C LEU A 684 -7.76 0.18 14.00
N LEU A 685 -7.86 1.00 12.95
CA LEU A 685 -8.30 2.39 13.05
C LEU A 685 -9.72 2.54 13.63
N LYS A 686 -10.59 1.55 13.42
CA LYS A 686 -11.97 1.51 13.96
C LYS A 686 -12.07 0.89 15.36
N SER A 687 -10.95 0.50 15.96
CA SER A 687 -10.90 -0.16 17.27
C SER A 687 -10.32 0.75 18.36
N LEU A 688 -10.15 0.21 19.57
CA LEU A 688 -9.49 0.86 20.70
C LEU A 688 -7.97 0.68 20.72
N VAL A 689 -7.40 -0.15 19.84
CA VAL A 689 -5.94 -0.32 19.69
C VAL A 689 -5.16 1.00 19.62
N PRO A 690 -5.56 1.98 18.77
CA PRO A 690 -4.86 3.26 18.71
C PRO A 690 -5.04 4.18 19.94
N ASP A 691 -5.89 3.80 20.90
CA ASP A 691 -6.13 4.55 22.14
C ASP A 691 -5.45 3.92 23.36
N ASP A 692 -5.02 2.66 23.26
CA ASP A 692 -4.34 1.93 24.33
C ASP A 692 -2.96 2.55 24.65
N GLU A 693 -2.70 2.82 25.93
CA GLU A 693 -1.49 3.53 26.36
C GLU A 693 -0.20 2.76 26.06
N TYR A 694 -0.25 1.42 26.08
CA TYR A 694 0.90 0.59 25.77
C TYR A 694 1.13 0.52 24.25
N LEU A 695 0.07 0.22 23.48
CA LEU A 695 0.16 0.06 22.03
C LEU A 695 0.48 1.37 21.30
N THR A 696 0.11 2.52 21.88
CA THR A 696 0.41 3.83 21.27
C THR A 696 1.90 4.17 21.21
N ARG A 697 2.76 3.43 21.92
CA ARG A 697 4.22 3.54 21.82
C ARG A 697 4.75 3.19 20.42
N ASP A 698 4.04 2.34 19.67
CA ASP A 698 4.37 2.03 18.27
C ASP A 698 4.30 3.27 17.36
N MET A 699 3.70 4.38 17.81
CA MET A 699 3.81 5.65 17.10
C MET A 699 5.26 6.12 16.97
N GLU A 700 6.10 5.87 17.97
CA GLU A 700 7.49 6.35 18.01
C GLU A 700 8.34 5.76 16.88
N THR A 701 7.99 4.56 16.37
CA THR A 701 8.71 3.93 15.26
C THR A 701 8.47 4.63 13.92
N ALA A 702 7.47 5.51 13.83
CA ALA A 702 7.19 6.33 12.64
C ALA A 702 8.06 7.60 12.56
N PHE A 703 8.85 7.92 13.60
CA PHE A 703 9.60 9.18 13.67
C PHE A 703 11.10 8.94 13.90
N PRO A 704 11.96 9.87 13.46
CA PRO A 704 13.39 9.83 13.78
C PRO A 704 13.63 9.72 15.29
N PRO A 705 14.56 8.87 15.76
CA PRO A 705 14.91 8.75 17.18
C PRO A 705 15.24 10.10 17.83
N SER A 706 15.91 11.01 17.12
CA SER A 706 16.22 12.35 17.62
C SER A 706 14.97 13.21 17.89
N LEU A 707 13.90 12.99 17.14
CA LEU A 707 12.61 13.66 17.32
C LEU A 707 11.81 13.03 18.47
N VAL A 708 11.80 11.70 18.56
CA VAL A 708 11.15 10.96 19.66
C VAL A 708 11.70 11.41 21.01
N ALA A 709 13.03 11.49 21.14
CA ALA A 709 13.70 11.91 22.37
C ALA A 709 13.35 13.34 22.81
N LYS A 710 13.01 14.24 21.88
CA LYS A 710 12.73 15.66 22.17
C LYS A 710 11.24 15.97 22.29
N PHE A 711 10.39 15.28 21.52
CA PHE A 711 8.98 15.65 21.32
C PHE A 711 7.99 14.50 21.62
N GLY A 712 8.39 13.49 22.40
CA GLY A 712 7.53 12.35 22.74
C GLY A 712 6.15 12.73 23.32
N GLU A 713 6.06 13.77 24.15
CA GLU A 713 4.76 14.26 24.65
C GLU A 713 3.91 14.91 23.56
N ALA A 714 4.53 15.70 22.68
CA ALA A 714 3.83 16.32 21.55
C ALA A 714 3.32 15.26 20.57
N MET A 715 4.10 14.20 20.33
CA MET A 715 3.67 13.05 19.51
C MET A 715 2.38 12.41 20.04
N ARG A 716 2.22 12.27 21.36
CA ARG A 716 0.98 11.70 21.94
C ARG A 716 -0.27 12.54 21.66
N ARG A 717 -0.11 13.81 21.29
CA ARG A 717 -1.19 14.74 20.89
C ARG A 717 -1.30 14.91 19.38
N HIS A 718 -0.44 14.25 18.60
CA HIS A 718 -0.41 14.37 17.15
C HIS A 718 -1.78 14.04 16.56
N ARG A 719 -2.23 14.90 15.65
CA ARG A 719 -3.56 14.82 15.07
C ARG A 719 -3.88 13.50 14.37
N LEU A 720 -2.87 12.89 13.74
CA LEU A 720 -2.98 11.58 13.07
C LEU A 720 -2.50 10.41 13.95
N LYS A 721 -2.48 10.56 15.28
CA LYS A 721 -2.02 9.52 16.21
C LYS A 721 -2.68 8.17 15.89
N ARG A 722 -4.00 8.15 15.70
CA ARG A 722 -4.75 6.91 15.47
C ARG A 722 -4.34 6.23 14.17
N GLU A 723 -4.18 7.00 13.11
CA GLU A 723 -3.78 6.51 11.80
C GLU A 723 -2.32 6.02 11.80
N ILE A 724 -1.41 6.75 12.47
CA ILE A 724 0.01 6.36 12.61
C ILE A 724 0.14 5.04 13.37
N VAL A 725 -0.43 4.94 14.58
CA VAL A 725 -0.36 3.71 15.40
C VAL A 725 -0.91 2.50 14.64
N SER A 726 -2.10 2.65 14.02
CA SER A 726 -2.72 1.58 13.24
C SER A 726 -1.84 1.14 12.07
N THR A 727 -1.14 2.08 11.43
CA THR A 727 -0.26 1.81 10.29
C THR A 727 1.03 1.11 10.73
N GLN A 728 1.67 1.58 11.80
CA GLN A 728 2.91 0.99 12.33
C GLN A 728 2.69 -0.45 12.80
N ILE A 729 1.64 -0.70 13.60
CA ILE A 729 1.31 -2.05 14.07
C ILE A 729 0.95 -2.97 12.90
N ALA A 730 0.14 -2.50 11.94
CA ALA A 730 -0.24 -3.32 10.78
C ALA A 730 0.98 -3.69 9.92
N ASN A 731 1.88 -2.73 9.68
CA ASN A 731 3.11 -2.96 8.95
C ASN A 731 4.00 -3.97 9.66
N ASP A 732 4.28 -3.75 10.95
CA ASP A 732 5.15 -4.61 11.75
C ASP A 732 4.62 -6.05 11.80
N LEU A 733 3.32 -6.21 12.08
CA LEU A 733 2.66 -7.50 12.17
C LEU A 733 2.71 -8.25 10.83
N VAL A 734 2.32 -7.62 9.72
CA VAL A 734 2.28 -8.31 8.42
C VAL A 734 3.68 -8.61 7.91
N ASN A 735 4.64 -7.70 8.10
CA ASN A 735 6.02 -7.89 7.65
C ASN A 735 6.71 -9.05 8.39
N HIS A 736 6.48 -9.21 9.69
CA HIS A 736 7.12 -10.29 10.47
C HIS A 736 6.31 -11.58 10.46
N MET A 737 4.99 -11.54 10.57
CA MET A 737 4.16 -12.75 10.76
C MET A 737 3.53 -13.31 9.48
N GLY A 738 3.49 -12.49 8.42
CA GLY A 738 3.06 -12.88 7.08
C GLY A 738 1.61 -12.53 6.72
N ILE A 739 1.34 -12.61 5.42
CA ILE A 739 0.12 -12.12 4.73
C ILE A 739 -1.18 -12.70 5.30
N THR A 740 -1.20 -13.99 5.67
CA THR A 740 -2.40 -14.73 6.10
C THR A 740 -2.57 -14.80 7.62
N PHE A 741 -1.64 -14.22 8.40
CA PHE A 741 -1.56 -14.42 9.84
C PHE A 741 -2.83 -14.03 10.59
N VAL A 742 -3.33 -12.81 10.36
CA VAL A 742 -4.53 -12.29 11.04
C VAL A 742 -5.76 -13.11 10.67
N GLN A 743 -5.95 -13.39 9.37
CA GLN A 743 -7.12 -14.15 8.91
C GLN A 743 -7.16 -15.55 9.55
N ARG A 744 -6.02 -16.22 9.63
CA ARG A 744 -5.94 -17.54 10.27
C ARG A 744 -6.28 -17.51 11.75
N LEU A 745 -5.77 -16.52 12.48
CA LEU A 745 -6.07 -16.41 13.91
C LEU A 745 -7.54 -16.03 14.14
N LYS A 746 -8.13 -15.19 13.30
CA LYS A 746 -9.58 -14.93 13.33
C LYS A 746 -10.39 -16.21 13.15
N GLU A 747 -10.11 -16.97 12.08
CA GLU A 747 -10.84 -18.20 11.76
C GLU A 747 -10.72 -19.26 12.86
N SER A 748 -9.54 -19.38 13.47
CA SER A 748 -9.24 -20.46 14.41
C SER A 748 -9.51 -20.11 15.88
N THR A 749 -9.67 -18.84 16.23
CA THR A 749 -9.93 -18.39 17.62
C THR A 749 -11.26 -17.67 17.80
N GLY A 750 -11.84 -17.15 16.71
CA GLY A 750 -13.03 -16.29 16.71
C GLY A 750 -12.77 -14.84 17.13
N MET A 751 -11.52 -14.47 17.42
CA MET A 751 -11.16 -13.14 17.92
C MET A 751 -11.07 -12.10 16.81
N SER A 752 -11.25 -10.82 17.17
CA SER A 752 -11.19 -9.70 16.22
C SER A 752 -9.75 -9.41 15.75
N PRO A 753 -9.56 -8.73 14.59
CA PRO A 753 -8.24 -8.26 14.18
C PRO A 753 -7.52 -7.42 15.24
N ALA A 754 -8.27 -6.63 16.01
CA ALA A 754 -7.74 -5.79 17.09
C ALA A 754 -7.15 -6.63 18.24
N ASN A 755 -7.85 -7.69 18.66
CA ASN A 755 -7.32 -8.62 19.66
C ASN A 755 -6.06 -9.34 19.14
N VAL A 756 -6.07 -9.77 17.87
CA VAL A 756 -4.89 -10.41 17.25
C VAL A 756 -3.69 -9.46 17.27
N ALA A 757 -3.90 -8.19 16.90
CA ALA A 757 -2.83 -7.20 16.91
C ALA A 757 -2.30 -6.91 18.31
N GLY A 758 -3.19 -6.71 19.30
CA GLY A 758 -2.76 -6.56 20.70
C GLY A 758 -1.98 -7.77 21.20
N ALA A 759 -2.41 -8.99 20.84
CA ALA A 759 -1.77 -10.22 21.31
C ALA A 759 -0.40 -10.40 20.67
N TYR A 760 -0.29 -10.05 19.40
CA TYR A 760 0.97 -9.99 18.69
C TYR A 760 1.94 -8.99 19.34
N VAL A 761 1.48 -7.78 19.69
CA VAL A 761 2.37 -6.77 20.32
C VAL A 761 2.89 -7.24 21.68
N ILE A 762 2.05 -7.84 22.52
CA ILE A 762 2.49 -8.47 23.78
C ILE A 762 3.59 -9.50 23.50
N VAL A 763 3.33 -10.43 22.58
CA VAL A 763 4.27 -11.51 22.23
C VAL A 763 5.57 -10.98 21.65
N ARG A 764 5.48 -9.99 20.76
CA ARG A 764 6.62 -9.31 20.15
C ARG A 764 7.54 -8.74 21.22
N ASP A 765 6.98 -8.09 22.23
CA ASP A 765 7.72 -7.37 23.24
C ASP A 765 8.29 -8.30 24.33
N ILE A 766 7.49 -9.26 24.83
CA ILE A 766 7.95 -10.19 25.88
C ILE A 766 9.04 -11.16 25.39
N PHE A 767 9.05 -11.52 24.10
CA PHE A 767 10.09 -12.35 23.50
C PHE A 767 11.20 -11.54 22.82
N HIS A 768 11.13 -10.21 22.86
CA HIS A 768 12.06 -9.30 22.18
C HIS A 768 12.24 -9.65 20.69
N LEU A 769 11.17 -10.03 19.98
CA LEU A 769 11.25 -10.46 18.58
C LEU A 769 11.96 -9.44 17.67
N PRO A 770 11.75 -8.10 17.79
CA PRO A 770 12.45 -7.13 16.96
C PRO A 770 13.97 -7.15 17.13
N HIS A 771 14.47 -7.53 18.32
CA HIS A 771 15.91 -7.71 18.54
C HIS A 771 16.42 -8.91 17.75
N TRP A 772 15.75 -10.06 17.85
CA TRP A 772 16.18 -11.29 17.18
C TRP A 772 16.08 -11.22 15.67
N PHE A 773 15.02 -10.60 15.12
CA PHE A 773 14.95 -10.33 13.69
C PHE A 773 16.15 -9.51 13.23
N ARG A 774 16.49 -8.40 13.89
CA ARG A 774 17.67 -7.59 13.54
C ARG A 774 18.98 -8.38 13.59
N GLN A 775 19.14 -9.29 14.55
CA GLN A 775 20.32 -10.16 14.61
C GLN A 775 20.40 -11.09 13.39
N ILE A 776 19.27 -11.65 12.94
CA ILE A 776 19.22 -12.48 11.73
C ILE A 776 19.48 -11.63 10.48
N GLU A 777 18.90 -10.44 10.39
CA GLU A 777 19.08 -9.50 9.27
C GLU A 777 20.55 -9.05 9.14
N ALA A 778 21.26 -8.91 10.26
CA ALA A 778 22.69 -8.61 10.28
C ALA A 778 23.57 -9.71 9.66
N LEU A 779 23.04 -10.93 9.44
CA LEU A 779 23.76 -12.04 8.80
C LEU A 779 23.71 -11.98 7.25
N ASP A 780 23.22 -10.89 6.67
CA ASP A 780 23.25 -10.67 5.23
C ASP A 780 24.66 -10.91 4.67
N HIS A 781 24.77 -11.81 3.69
CA HIS A 781 26.03 -12.26 3.07
C HIS A 781 27.03 -12.97 4.01
N GLN A 782 26.69 -13.18 5.27
CA GLN A 782 27.52 -13.96 6.22
C GLN A 782 27.11 -15.44 6.25
N VAL A 783 25.83 -15.73 6.08
CA VAL A 783 25.27 -17.08 5.94
C VAL A 783 24.44 -17.19 4.66
N SER A 784 24.08 -18.41 4.25
CA SER A 784 23.20 -18.58 3.10
C SER A 784 21.82 -17.96 3.35
N ALA A 785 21.19 -17.44 2.29
CA ALA A 785 19.84 -16.88 2.39
C ALA A 785 18.83 -17.91 2.91
N ASP A 786 19.03 -19.20 2.61
CA ASP A 786 18.16 -20.27 3.07
C ASP A 786 18.23 -20.48 4.59
N VAL A 787 19.43 -20.41 5.18
CA VAL A 787 19.60 -20.47 6.64
C VAL A 787 18.94 -19.26 7.29
N GLN A 788 19.15 -18.06 6.73
CA GLN A 788 18.54 -16.83 7.24
C GLN A 788 17.00 -16.92 7.26
N LEU A 789 16.39 -17.39 6.17
CA LEU A 789 14.95 -17.59 6.05
C LEU A 789 14.42 -18.66 7.02
N GLU A 790 15.19 -19.73 7.25
CA GLU A 790 14.83 -20.76 8.23
C GLU A 790 14.79 -20.19 9.66
N LEU A 791 15.80 -19.41 10.06
CA LEU A 791 15.83 -18.76 11.38
C LEU A 791 14.60 -17.84 11.58
N MET A 792 14.22 -17.10 10.55
CA MET A 792 13.03 -16.25 10.56
C MET A 792 11.74 -17.07 10.71
N ASP A 793 11.61 -18.17 9.98
CA ASP A 793 10.46 -19.07 10.08
C ASP A 793 10.28 -19.65 11.49
N GLU A 794 11.38 -19.94 12.20
CA GLU A 794 11.33 -20.41 13.59
C GLU A 794 10.85 -19.31 14.56
N LEU A 795 11.29 -18.06 14.40
CA LEU A 795 10.74 -16.94 15.17
C LEU A 795 9.26 -16.69 14.86
N MET A 796 8.87 -16.78 13.60
CA MET A 796 7.46 -16.68 13.19
C MET A 796 6.61 -17.79 13.80
N ARG A 797 7.16 -19.01 13.93
CA ARG A 797 6.48 -20.13 14.57
C ARG A 797 6.28 -19.88 16.07
N LEU A 798 7.30 -19.38 16.76
CA LEU A 798 7.20 -18.94 18.17
C LEU A 798 6.12 -17.88 18.32
N GLY A 799 6.22 -16.79 17.55
CA GLY A 799 5.27 -15.67 17.61
C GLY A 799 3.84 -16.12 17.35
N ARG A 800 3.62 -17.04 16.40
CA ARG A 800 2.29 -17.57 16.09
C ARG A 800 1.69 -18.39 17.23
N ARG A 801 2.47 -19.30 17.81
CA ARG A 801 2.01 -20.15 18.92
C ARG A 801 1.70 -19.29 20.15
N ALA A 802 2.61 -18.40 20.51
CA ALA A 802 2.42 -17.49 21.63
C ALA A 802 1.23 -16.55 21.44
N THR A 803 1.05 -15.97 20.25
CA THR A 803 -0.10 -15.09 19.96
C THR A 803 -1.41 -15.85 20.11
N ARG A 804 -1.48 -17.07 19.56
CA ARG A 804 -2.66 -17.94 19.69
C ARG A 804 -2.97 -18.26 21.15
N TRP A 805 -1.95 -18.55 21.96
CA TRP A 805 -2.12 -18.81 23.39
C TRP A 805 -2.72 -17.61 24.13
N PHE A 806 -2.21 -16.39 23.93
CA PHE A 806 -2.81 -15.20 24.55
C PHE A 806 -4.28 -15.02 24.15
N LEU A 807 -4.61 -15.24 22.87
CA LEU A 807 -5.98 -15.16 22.36
C LEU A 807 -6.92 -16.22 22.96
N ARG A 808 -6.40 -17.38 23.37
CA ARG A 808 -7.18 -18.48 23.94
C ARG A 808 -7.29 -18.41 25.47
N SER A 809 -6.18 -18.09 26.13
CA SER A 809 -6.05 -18.10 27.60
C SER A 809 -6.58 -16.83 28.25
N ARG A 810 -6.29 -15.66 27.68
CA ARG A 810 -6.73 -14.35 28.24
C ARG A 810 -8.00 -13.82 27.56
N ARG A 811 -8.26 -14.17 26.30
CA ARG A 811 -9.44 -13.76 25.51
C ARG A 811 -9.76 -12.26 25.63
N ASN A 812 -10.79 -11.91 26.41
CA ASN A 812 -11.28 -10.54 26.60
C ASN A 812 -10.60 -9.81 27.78
N GLU A 813 -9.83 -10.52 28.61
CA GLU A 813 -9.10 -9.96 29.75
C GLU A 813 -7.71 -9.45 29.36
N GLN A 814 -7.37 -9.53 28.08
CA GLN A 814 -6.07 -9.15 27.57
C GLN A 814 -5.80 -7.65 27.79
N ASP A 815 -4.63 -7.34 28.34
CA ASP A 815 -4.16 -5.98 28.57
C ASP A 815 -2.67 -5.91 28.22
N ALA A 816 -2.31 -5.13 27.20
CA ALA A 816 -0.96 -5.16 26.66
C ALA A 816 0.11 -4.70 27.66
N GLY A 817 -0.20 -3.68 28.46
CA GLY A 817 0.70 -3.15 29.47
C GLY A 817 0.90 -4.12 30.63
N ARG A 818 -0.21 -4.61 31.22
CA ARG A 818 -0.19 -5.53 32.36
C ARG A 818 0.42 -6.88 31.97
N ASP A 819 0.01 -7.45 30.84
CA ASP A 819 0.48 -8.77 30.43
C ASP A 819 1.96 -8.72 30.04
N THR A 820 2.44 -7.64 29.40
CA THR A 820 3.89 -7.50 29.11
C THR A 820 4.71 -7.31 30.39
N ALA A 821 4.25 -6.49 31.34
CA ALA A 821 4.91 -6.30 32.63
C ALA A 821 4.94 -7.59 33.48
N HIS A 822 3.94 -8.45 33.34
CA HIS A 822 3.87 -9.75 34.00
C HIS A 822 4.78 -10.80 33.34
N PHE A 823 4.57 -11.11 32.06
CA PHE A 823 5.26 -12.23 31.40
C PHE A 823 6.71 -11.91 31.02
N GLY A 824 7.03 -10.66 30.64
CA GLY A 824 8.34 -10.28 30.12
C GLY A 824 9.51 -10.61 31.07
N PRO A 825 9.50 -10.11 32.32
CA PRO A 825 10.59 -10.38 33.27
C PRO A 825 10.75 -11.87 33.61
N HIS A 826 9.65 -12.60 33.76
CA HIS A 826 9.66 -14.04 34.06
C HIS A 826 10.21 -14.86 32.89
N LEU A 827 9.83 -14.53 31.66
CA LEU A 827 10.36 -15.17 30.46
C LEU A 827 11.87 -14.91 30.32
N ALA A 828 12.34 -13.69 30.57
CA ALA A 828 13.77 -13.38 30.53
C ALA A 828 14.56 -14.19 31.57
N ALA A 829 14.04 -14.32 32.79
CA ALA A 829 14.67 -15.07 33.87
C ALA A 829 14.76 -16.58 33.58
N LEU A 830 13.69 -17.17 33.04
CA LEU A 830 13.63 -18.60 32.71
C LEU A 830 14.36 -18.93 31.39
N GLY A 831 14.24 -18.07 30.38
CA GLY A 831 14.81 -18.28 29.05
C GLY A 831 16.33 -18.40 29.06
N LEU A 832 17.03 -17.67 29.94
CA LEU A 832 18.48 -17.78 30.11
C LEU A 832 18.94 -19.13 30.67
N LYS A 833 18.06 -19.85 31.35
CA LYS A 833 18.32 -21.16 31.97
C LYS A 833 17.68 -22.30 31.19
N LEU A 834 17.16 -22.05 29.98
CA LEU A 834 16.36 -23.04 29.26
C LEU A 834 17.10 -24.36 29.04
N ASP A 835 18.39 -24.33 28.69
CA ASP A 835 19.24 -25.52 28.53
C ASP A 835 19.49 -26.30 29.84
N GLU A 836 19.43 -25.63 30.99
CA GLU A 836 19.50 -26.26 32.31
C GLU A 836 18.15 -26.89 32.71
N LEU A 837 17.04 -26.40 32.15
CA LEU A 837 15.68 -26.86 32.41
C LEU A 837 15.24 -28.00 31.48
N LEU A 838 15.86 -28.13 30.30
CA LEU A 838 15.55 -29.20 29.35
C LEU A 838 16.25 -30.50 29.75
N GLU A 839 15.51 -31.60 29.68
CA GLU A 839 16.01 -32.94 30.02
C GLU A 839 15.71 -33.95 28.89
N GLY A 840 16.43 -35.07 28.92
CA GLY A 840 16.19 -36.22 28.03
C GLY A 840 16.22 -35.89 26.51
N PRO A 841 15.34 -36.52 25.71
CA PRO A 841 15.29 -36.33 24.25
C PRO A 841 15.05 -34.89 23.81
N THR A 842 14.39 -34.09 24.64
CA THR A 842 14.11 -32.68 24.35
C THR A 842 15.39 -31.85 24.36
N ARG A 843 16.29 -32.10 25.34
CA ARG A 843 17.60 -31.46 25.39
C ARG A 843 18.48 -31.86 24.20
N GLU A 844 18.47 -33.13 23.81
CA GLU A 844 19.21 -33.62 22.64
C GLU A 844 18.73 -32.96 21.34
N GLY A 845 17.41 -32.85 21.15
CA GLY A 845 16.82 -32.16 20.00
C GLY A 845 17.22 -30.69 19.91
N TRP A 846 17.18 -29.98 21.05
CA TRP A 846 17.68 -28.61 21.14
C TRP A 846 19.18 -28.50 20.80
N GLN A 847 20.00 -29.38 21.37
CA GLN A 847 21.45 -29.41 21.16
C GLN A 847 21.83 -29.67 19.70
N ASN A 848 21.11 -30.57 19.01
CA ASN A 848 21.31 -30.87 17.59
C ASN A 848 21.00 -29.65 16.72
N ARG A 849 19.88 -28.96 16.98
CA ARG A 849 19.52 -27.72 16.26
C ARG A 849 20.53 -26.60 16.50
N TYR A 850 20.94 -26.42 17.75
CA TYR A 850 21.98 -25.45 18.11
C TYR A 850 23.27 -25.71 17.33
N GLN A 851 23.76 -26.96 17.34
CA GLN A 851 24.97 -27.34 16.61
C GLN A 851 24.83 -27.09 15.11
N ALA A 852 23.71 -27.47 14.50
CA ALA A 852 23.45 -27.24 13.08
C ALA A 852 23.54 -25.75 12.71
N TYR A 853 22.93 -24.86 13.49
CA TYR A 853 23.01 -23.42 13.25
C TYR A 853 24.43 -22.87 13.45
N THR A 854 25.14 -23.28 14.50
CA THR A 854 26.53 -22.83 14.70
C THR A 854 27.46 -23.31 13.59
N GLN A 855 27.27 -24.54 13.08
CA GLN A 855 28.04 -25.07 11.95
C GLN A 855 27.74 -24.31 10.65
N ALA A 856 26.53 -23.78 10.51
CA ALA A 856 26.14 -22.92 9.39
C ALA A 856 26.64 -21.46 9.52
N GLY A 857 27.40 -21.12 10.56
CA GLY A 857 27.99 -19.79 10.77
C GLY A 857 27.10 -18.82 11.56
N VAL A 858 26.02 -19.29 12.18
CA VAL A 858 25.15 -18.46 13.01
C VAL A 858 25.82 -18.20 14.38
N PRO A 859 25.86 -16.93 14.88
CA PRO A 859 26.43 -16.63 16.18
C PRO A 859 25.77 -17.44 17.31
N GLU A 860 26.57 -17.91 18.27
CA GLU A 860 26.13 -18.85 19.33
C GLU A 860 24.89 -18.37 20.10
N LEU A 861 24.83 -17.09 20.48
CA LEU A 861 23.68 -16.54 21.21
C LEU A 861 22.39 -16.64 20.39
N LEU A 862 22.45 -16.30 19.10
CA LEU A 862 21.30 -16.37 18.20
C LEU A 862 20.92 -17.83 17.93
N ALA A 863 21.90 -18.71 17.70
CA ALA A 863 21.67 -20.14 17.51
C ALA A 863 20.99 -20.78 18.73
N ARG A 864 21.43 -20.44 19.95
CA ARG A 864 20.85 -20.91 21.22
C ARG A 864 19.40 -20.48 21.36
N MET A 865 19.12 -19.21 21.11
CA MET A 865 17.77 -18.65 21.12
C MET A 865 16.85 -19.33 20.09
N VAL A 866 17.25 -19.37 18.82
CA VAL A 866 16.41 -19.89 17.74
C VAL A 866 16.16 -21.40 17.88
N ALA A 867 17.17 -22.18 18.29
CA ALA A 867 17.01 -23.59 18.62
C ALA A 867 15.99 -23.82 19.75
N GLY A 868 15.89 -22.88 20.70
CA GLY A 868 14.99 -22.92 21.86
C GLY A 868 13.54 -22.48 21.58
N THR A 869 13.24 -21.91 20.41
CA THR A 869 11.91 -21.34 20.07
C THR A 869 10.73 -22.28 20.33
N THR A 870 10.89 -23.58 20.11
CA THR A 870 9.84 -24.59 20.36
C THR A 870 9.46 -24.68 21.83
N HIS A 871 10.41 -24.43 22.75
CA HIS A 871 10.24 -24.55 24.19
C HIS A 871 10.03 -23.20 24.88
N LEU A 872 10.53 -22.11 24.31
CA LEU A 872 10.30 -20.76 24.87
C LEU A 872 8.82 -20.40 24.98
N TYR A 873 8.01 -20.89 24.05
CA TYR A 873 6.55 -20.76 24.11
C TYR A 873 5.94 -21.48 25.33
N THR A 874 6.45 -22.65 25.74
CA THR A 874 5.88 -23.43 26.86
C THR A 874 6.14 -22.78 28.22
N LEU A 875 7.01 -21.76 28.27
CA LEU A 875 7.20 -20.95 29.48
C LEU A 875 5.96 -20.13 29.84
N LEU A 876 5.08 -19.80 28.88
CA LEU A 876 3.84 -19.07 29.13
C LEU A 876 2.88 -19.83 30.07
N PRO A 877 2.47 -21.09 29.77
CA PRO A 877 1.65 -21.86 30.70
C PRO A 877 2.37 -22.21 32.01
N ILE A 878 3.70 -22.31 32.03
CA ILE A 878 4.49 -22.50 33.26
C ILE A 878 4.36 -21.29 34.18
N ILE A 879 4.54 -20.07 33.66
CA ILE A 879 4.35 -18.84 34.45
C ILE A 879 2.93 -18.77 34.99
N GLU A 880 1.94 -19.10 34.15
CA GLU A 880 0.54 -19.09 34.56
C GLU A 880 0.20 -20.23 35.55
N ALA A 881 0.98 -21.30 35.62
CA ALA A 881 0.89 -22.32 36.67
C ALA A 881 1.60 -21.89 37.96
N ALA A 882 2.69 -21.14 37.87
CA ALA A 882 3.35 -20.50 39.02
C ALA A 882 2.40 -19.53 39.72
N ASP A 883 1.67 -18.71 38.95
CA ASP A 883 0.65 -17.79 39.48
C ASP A 883 -0.44 -18.52 40.28
N VAL A 884 -0.88 -19.70 39.80
CA VAL A 884 -1.93 -20.50 40.44
C VAL A 884 -1.43 -21.25 41.67
N THR A 885 -0.21 -21.77 41.62
CA THR A 885 0.37 -22.62 42.68
C THR A 885 1.11 -21.84 43.75
N GLY A 886 1.50 -20.59 43.47
CA GLY A 886 2.34 -19.75 44.34
C GLY A 886 3.80 -20.20 44.44
N HIS A 887 4.23 -21.20 43.66
CA HIS A 887 5.61 -21.71 43.64
C HIS A 887 6.52 -20.88 42.73
N ASP A 888 7.84 -21.00 42.90
CA ASP A 888 8.82 -20.36 42.01
C ASP A 888 8.70 -20.92 40.58
N ALA A 889 8.77 -20.04 39.58
CA ALA A 889 8.53 -20.44 38.20
C ALA A 889 9.58 -21.45 37.67
N ALA A 890 10.81 -21.47 38.21
CA ALA A 890 11.80 -22.48 37.84
C ALA A 890 11.49 -23.86 38.46
N GLU A 891 10.90 -23.89 39.66
CA GLU A 891 10.40 -25.13 40.26
C GLU A 891 9.21 -25.68 39.47
N VAL A 892 8.30 -24.81 39.06
CA VAL A 892 7.15 -25.17 38.21
C VAL A 892 7.63 -25.67 36.85
N ALA A 893 8.67 -25.07 36.26
CA ALA A 893 9.26 -25.54 35.01
C ALA A 893 9.81 -26.96 35.14
N LYS A 894 10.52 -27.27 36.23
CA LYS A 894 11.02 -28.64 36.49
C LYS A 894 9.86 -29.63 36.59
N ALA A 895 8.81 -29.30 37.34
CA ALA A 895 7.60 -30.13 37.42
C ALA A 895 6.95 -30.34 36.05
N TYR A 896 6.84 -29.28 35.26
CA TYR A 896 6.24 -29.31 33.93
C TYR A 896 6.97 -30.25 32.97
N PHE A 897 8.31 -30.15 32.92
CA PHE A 897 9.13 -31.02 32.07
C PHE A 897 9.18 -32.46 32.59
N ALA A 898 9.23 -32.67 33.90
CA ALA A 898 9.17 -34.00 34.51
C ALA A 898 7.84 -34.72 34.19
N VAL A 899 6.70 -34.02 34.31
CA VAL A 899 5.38 -34.53 33.90
C VAL A 899 5.37 -34.88 32.41
N GLY A 900 5.88 -33.99 31.56
CA GLY A 900 5.95 -34.22 30.12
C GLY A 900 6.77 -35.46 29.76
N SER A 901 7.92 -35.63 30.41
CA SER A 901 8.81 -36.79 30.24
C SER A 901 8.14 -38.09 30.70
N ALA A 902 7.54 -38.09 31.89
CA ALA A 902 6.90 -39.28 32.46
C ALA A 902 5.68 -39.77 31.66
N LEU A 903 5.06 -38.88 30.88
CA LEU A 903 3.88 -39.15 30.05
C LEU A 903 4.19 -39.23 28.54
N ASP A 904 5.46 -39.19 28.12
CA ASP A 904 5.86 -39.18 26.69
C ASP A 904 5.24 -38.03 25.84
N LEU A 905 4.83 -36.92 26.47
CA LEU A 905 4.16 -35.82 25.78
C LEU A 905 5.00 -35.16 24.69
N PRO A 906 6.34 -34.97 24.85
CA PRO A 906 7.17 -34.42 23.76
C PRO A 906 7.11 -35.25 22.49
N TRP A 907 7.11 -36.58 22.62
CA TRP A 907 6.98 -37.48 21.46
C TRP A 907 5.58 -37.38 20.85
N TYR A 908 4.53 -37.36 21.67
CA TYR A 908 3.16 -37.26 21.21
C TYR A 908 2.88 -35.93 20.48
N LEU A 909 3.37 -34.80 21.00
CA LEU A 909 3.30 -33.48 20.36
C LEU A 909 4.04 -33.44 19.01
N GLN A 910 5.16 -34.16 18.90
CA GLN A 910 5.88 -34.30 17.64
C GLN A 910 5.02 -35.06 16.62
N GLN A 911 4.36 -36.15 17.03
CA GLN A 911 3.43 -36.89 16.16
C GLN A 911 2.26 -36.01 15.70
N ILE A 912 1.66 -35.21 16.59
CA ILE A 912 0.62 -34.24 16.19
C ILE A 912 1.18 -33.22 15.19
N SER A 913 2.42 -32.75 15.39
CA SER A 913 3.05 -31.77 14.50
C SER A 913 3.31 -32.33 13.10
N ASP A 914 3.66 -33.62 13.02
CA ASP A 914 3.95 -34.36 11.79
C ASP A 914 2.67 -34.84 11.06
N LEU A 915 1.48 -34.64 11.66
CA LEU A 915 0.22 -34.94 10.99
C LEU A 915 0.11 -34.21 9.65
N PRO A 916 -0.17 -34.93 8.54
CA PRO A 916 -0.38 -34.30 7.25
C PRO A 916 -1.63 -33.42 7.29
N VAL A 917 -1.58 -32.31 6.55
CA VAL A 917 -2.70 -31.36 6.46
C VAL A 917 -3.11 -31.27 4.99
N ALA A 918 -4.19 -31.96 4.64
CA ALA A 918 -4.77 -31.91 3.30
C ALA A 918 -5.85 -30.82 3.16
N ASN A 919 -6.46 -30.38 4.27
CA ASN A 919 -7.51 -29.35 4.25
C ASN A 919 -7.51 -28.47 5.51
N ASN A 920 -8.38 -27.46 5.51
CA ASN A 920 -8.47 -26.49 6.60
C ASN A 920 -8.95 -27.10 7.94
N TRP A 921 -9.86 -28.06 7.90
CA TRP A 921 -10.37 -28.71 9.11
C TRP A 921 -9.28 -29.50 9.82
N GLN A 922 -8.46 -30.22 9.05
CA GLN A 922 -7.26 -30.88 9.57
C GLN A 922 -6.25 -29.89 10.14
N ALA A 923 -6.03 -28.74 9.49
CA ALA A 923 -5.17 -27.70 10.03
C ALA A 923 -5.66 -27.18 11.40
N GLN A 924 -6.97 -26.93 11.53
CA GLN A 924 -7.59 -26.48 12.78
C GLN A 924 -7.58 -27.57 13.85
N ALA A 925 -7.88 -28.82 13.50
CA ALA A 925 -7.83 -29.94 14.43
C ALA A 925 -6.41 -30.14 14.98
N ARG A 926 -5.38 -30.05 14.13
CA ARG A 926 -3.98 -30.13 14.56
C ARG A 926 -3.59 -29.00 15.52
N GLU A 927 -4.07 -27.78 15.28
CA GLU A 927 -3.87 -26.66 16.20
C GLU A 927 -4.60 -26.90 17.53
N ALA A 928 -5.86 -27.33 17.50
CA ALA A 928 -6.65 -27.63 18.69
C ALA A 928 -6.05 -28.74 19.55
N PHE A 929 -5.62 -29.85 18.93
CA PHE A 929 -4.97 -30.96 19.64
C PHE A 929 -3.72 -30.51 20.39
N ARG A 930 -2.95 -29.57 19.84
CA ARG A 930 -1.76 -29.05 20.51
C ARG A 930 -2.13 -28.15 21.69
N ASP A 931 -3.13 -27.29 21.50
CA ASP A 931 -3.65 -26.44 22.59
C ASP A 931 -4.19 -27.31 23.74
N ASP A 932 -4.87 -28.41 23.43
CA ASP A 932 -5.42 -29.35 24.41
C ASP A 932 -4.29 -30.02 25.22
N VAL A 933 -3.25 -30.52 24.56
CA VAL A 933 -2.09 -31.12 25.26
C VAL A 933 -1.39 -30.09 26.14
N ASP A 934 -1.16 -28.87 25.66
CA ASP A 934 -0.53 -27.80 26.45
C ASP A 934 -1.35 -27.49 27.72
N TRP A 935 -2.68 -27.40 27.59
CA TRP A 935 -3.58 -27.16 28.72
C TRP A 935 -3.58 -28.34 29.70
N GLN A 936 -3.67 -29.56 29.19
CA GLN A 936 -3.72 -30.79 30.00
C GLN A 936 -2.41 -30.99 30.77
N GLN A 937 -1.26 -30.79 30.13
CA GLN A 937 0.04 -30.86 30.79
C GLN A 937 0.12 -29.84 31.93
N ARG A 938 -0.27 -28.58 31.68
CA ARG A 938 -0.32 -27.54 32.72
C ARG A 938 -1.24 -27.94 33.89
N ALA A 939 -2.43 -28.46 33.61
CA ALA A 939 -3.38 -28.88 34.64
C ALA A 939 -2.80 -30.00 35.52
N ILE A 940 -2.15 -30.99 34.92
CA ILE A 940 -1.45 -32.07 35.64
C ILE A 940 -0.30 -31.48 36.47
N THR A 941 0.51 -30.58 35.91
CA THR A 941 1.59 -29.92 36.64
C THR A 941 1.09 -29.18 37.89
N ILE A 942 -0.02 -28.44 37.77
CA ILE A 942 -0.65 -27.77 38.91
C ILE A 942 -1.09 -28.79 39.97
N SER A 943 -1.74 -29.88 39.57
CA SER A 943 -2.18 -30.94 40.47
C SER A 943 -0.99 -31.60 41.21
N VAL A 944 0.10 -31.91 40.50
CA VAL A 944 1.34 -32.46 41.07
C VAL A 944 1.94 -31.52 42.11
N LEU A 945 1.98 -30.21 41.83
CA LEU A 945 2.55 -29.22 42.75
C LEU A 945 1.67 -28.92 43.97
N GLN A 946 0.37 -29.19 43.88
CA GLN A 946 -0.60 -29.00 44.97
C GLN A 946 -0.80 -30.24 45.84
N MET A 947 -0.09 -31.34 45.57
CA MET A 947 -0.14 -32.55 46.39
C MET A 947 0.26 -32.26 47.84
N ALA A 948 -0.60 -32.67 48.79
CA ALA A 948 -0.26 -32.67 50.21
C ALA A 948 0.77 -33.78 50.51
N ASP A 949 1.70 -33.50 51.45
CA ASP A 949 2.73 -34.44 51.93
C ASP A 949 3.61 -35.08 50.83
N ALA A 950 3.86 -34.33 49.76
CA ALA A 950 4.63 -34.80 48.61
C ALA A 950 6.15 -34.85 48.85
N PRO A 951 6.88 -35.78 48.18
CA PRO A 951 8.34 -35.79 48.16
C PRO A 951 8.93 -34.43 47.73
N GLN A 952 10.10 -34.07 48.27
CA GLN A 952 10.83 -32.87 47.83
C GLN A 952 11.48 -33.06 46.45
N ASP A 953 11.87 -34.29 46.13
CA ASP A 953 12.38 -34.64 44.80
C ASP A 953 11.24 -34.66 43.78
N MET A 954 11.43 -33.97 42.65
CA MET A 954 10.37 -33.73 41.68
C MET A 954 10.00 -35.00 40.90
N GLU A 955 10.98 -35.85 40.56
CA GLU A 955 10.72 -37.12 39.89
C GLU A 955 9.92 -38.06 40.80
N ALA A 956 10.33 -38.18 42.08
CA ALA A 956 9.60 -38.95 43.07
C ALA A 956 8.18 -38.42 43.31
N ARG A 957 7.99 -37.09 43.29
CA ARG A 957 6.67 -36.45 43.40
C ARG A 957 5.78 -36.79 42.21
N VAL A 958 6.28 -36.68 40.98
CA VAL A 958 5.53 -37.06 39.77
C VAL A 958 5.19 -38.55 39.76
N ALA A 959 6.12 -39.41 40.18
CA ALA A 959 5.89 -40.85 40.28
C ALA A 959 4.77 -41.18 41.28
N LEU A 960 4.77 -40.56 42.47
CA LEU A 960 3.71 -40.71 43.47
C LEU A 960 2.36 -40.23 42.94
N TRP A 961 2.32 -39.09 42.24
CA TRP A 961 1.09 -38.60 41.61
C TRP A 961 0.53 -39.61 40.61
N LEU A 962 1.37 -40.16 39.75
CA LEU A 962 0.96 -41.18 38.77
C LEU A 962 0.48 -42.47 39.44
N GLU A 963 1.02 -42.84 40.60
CA GLU A 963 0.54 -43.97 41.40
C GLU A 963 -0.85 -43.70 42.00
N GLN A 964 -1.09 -42.48 42.51
CA GLN A 964 -2.41 -42.07 43.02
C GLN A 964 -3.49 -42.05 41.92
N HIS A 965 -3.08 -41.86 40.66
CA HIS A 965 -3.95 -41.81 39.48
C HIS A 965 -3.71 -42.99 38.52
N GLN A 966 -3.28 -44.14 39.04
CA GLN A 966 -2.77 -45.27 38.25
C GLN A 966 -3.74 -45.73 37.14
N ASP A 967 -5.03 -45.88 37.43
CA ASP A 967 -6.01 -46.36 36.44
C ASP A 967 -6.06 -45.48 35.18
N MET A 968 -5.98 -44.15 35.35
CA MET A 968 -5.98 -43.21 34.22
C MET A 968 -4.61 -43.14 33.56
N ALA A 969 -3.53 -43.21 34.34
CA ALA A 969 -2.16 -43.23 33.80
C ALA A 969 -1.91 -44.47 32.93
N ASP A 970 -2.41 -45.64 33.34
CA ASP A 970 -2.26 -46.89 32.58
C ASP A 970 -3.09 -46.90 31.29
N ARG A 971 -4.28 -46.26 31.29
CA ARG A 971 -5.05 -46.02 30.06
C ARG A 971 -4.29 -45.13 29.06
N TRP A 972 -3.71 -44.03 29.53
CA TRP A 972 -2.87 -43.16 28.68
C TRP A 972 -1.67 -43.93 28.09
N ARG A 973 -0.96 -44.71 28.92
CA ARG A 973 0.17 -45.53 28.46
C ARG A 973 -0.26 -46.56 27.42
N ALA A 974 -1.39 -47.23 27.62
CA ALA A 974 -1.94 -48.17 26.64
C ALA A 974 -2.24 -47.46 25.30
N MET A 975 -2.87 -46.27 25.35
CA MET A 975 -3.12 -45.45 24.16
C MET A 975 -1.81 -45.08 23.43
N MET A 976 -0.75 -44.72 24.16
CA MET A 976 0.57 -44.43 23.55
C MET A 976 1.18 -45.66 22.85
N VAL A 977 1.04 -46.86 23.42
CA VAL A 977 1.48 -48.10 22.79
C VAL A 977 0.70 -48.35 21.49
N GLU A 978 -0.62 -48.13 21.49
CA GLU A 978 -1.46 -48.28 20.29
C GLU A 978 -1.08 -47.30 19.19
N ILE A 979 -0.85 -46.01 19.51
CA ILE A 979 -0.41 -45.02 18.51
C ILE A 979 0.96 -45.41 17.92
N ARG A 980 1.89 -45.89 18.75
CA ARG A 980 3.21 -46.34 18.27
C ARG A 980 3.12 -47.57 17.35
N ALA A 981 2.14 -48.44 17.58
CA ALA A 981 1.93 -49.66 16.79
C ALA A 981 1.10 -49.43 15.52
N ALA A 982 0.38 -48.31 15.42
CA ALA A 982 -0.51 -48.04 14.31
C ALA A 982 0.23 -47.85 12.97
N VAL A 983 -0.32 -48.46 11.91
CA VAL A 983 0.19 -48.31 10.54
C VAL A 983 -0.58 -47.17 9.86
N GLY A 984 -0.03 -45.96 9.95
CA GLY A 984 -0.61 -44.73 9.39
C GLY A 984 -1.06 -43.73 10.46
N THR A 985 -1.36 -42.50 10.04
CA THR A 985 -1.78 -41.41 10.92
C THR A 985 -3.19 -40.94 10.58
N ASP A 986 -4.12 -41.08 11.52
CA ASP A 986 -5.51 -40.61 11.39
C ASP A 986 -5.85 -39.63 12.52
N TYR A 987 -6.47 -38.49 12.18
CA TYR A 987 -6.90 -37.46 13.12
C TYR A 987 -7.85 -37.98 14.19
N ALA A 988 -8.69 -38.98 13.88
CA ALA A 988 -9.60 -39.57 14.85
C ALA A 988 -8.86 -40.23 16.03
N MET A 989 -7.73 -40.88 15.76
CA MET A 989 -6.91 -41.49 16.82
C MET A 989 -6.37 -40.43 17.80
N TYR A 990 -5.90 -39.30 17.28
CA TYR A 990 -5.39 -38.21 18.12
C TYR A 990 -6.51 -37.51 18.89
N ALA A 991 -7.72 -37.41 18.34
CA ALA A 991 -8.87 -36.91 19.08
C ALA A 991 -9.20 -37.80 20.30
N VAL A 992 -9.15 -39.12 20.14
CA VAL A 992 -9.37 -40.08 21.24
C VAL A 992 -8.24 -40.00 22.26
N ALA A 993 -6.98 -39.96 21.83
CA ALA A 993 -5.86 -39.85 22.75
C ALA A 993 -5.86 -38.55 23.56
N ASN A 994 -6.19 -37.41 22.94
CA ASN A 994 -6.38 -36.15 23.68
C ASN A 994 -7.51 -36.24 24.70
N ARG A 995 -8.54 -37.07 24.45
CA ARG A 995 -9.61 -37.31 25.41
C ARG A 995 -9.13 -38.14 26.61
N GLU A 996 -8.32 -39.16 26.39
CA GLU A 996 -7.72 -39.95 27.49
C GLU A 996 -6.79 -39.08 28.34
N LEU A 997 -5.97 -38.22 27.72
CA LEU A 997 -5.12 -37.28 28.46
C LEU A 997 -5.93 -36.21 29.21
N LEU A 998 -7.07 -35.79 28.67
CA LEU A 998 -8.01 -34.91 29.38
C LEU A 998 -8.57 -35.57 30.63
N ASP A 999 -9.04 -36.82 30.52
CA ASP A 999 -9.63 -37.54 31.65
C ASP A 999 -8.57 -37.76 32.76
N LEU A 1000 -7.31 -38.04 32.40
CA LEU A 1000 -6.18 -38.04 33.34
C LEU A 1000 -5.97 -36.67 34.01
N ALA A 1001 -5.94 -35.58 33.24
CA ALA A 1001 -5.77 -34.23 33.77
C ALA A 1001 -6.90 -33.82 34.74
N LEU A 1002 -8.14 -34.19 34.44
CA LEU A 1002 -9.30 -33.91 35.29
C LEU A 1002 -9.31 -34.75 36.58
N SER A 1003 -8.76 -35.98 36.55
CA SER A 1003 -8.67 -36.83 37.74
C SER A 1003 -7.87 -36.15 38.87
N GLY A 1004 -6.82 -35.39 38.51
CA GLY A 1004 -6.02 -34.60 39.45
C GLY A 1004 -6.70 -33.35 40.02
N GLN A 1005 -7.78 -32.86 39.39
CA GLN A 1005 -8.56 -31.71 39.89
C GLN A 1005 -9.64 -32.13 40.89
N SER A 1006 -10.14 -33.37 40.79
CA SER A 1006 -11.24 -33.88 41.62
C SER A 1006 -10.87 -34.10 43.10
N VAL A 1007 -9.57 -34.15 43.44
CA VAL A 1007 -9.06 -34.34 44.80
C VAL A 1007 -9.03 -33.02 45.61
N LEU A 1008 -9.34 -31.87 44.98
CA LEU A 1008 -9.27 -30.53 45.58
C LEU A 1008 -10.60 -30.00 46.16
N GLN A 1009 -11.68 -30.80 46.23
CA GLN A 1009 -12.88 -30.39 46.99
C GLN A 1009 -12.70 -30.70 48.49
N PRO A 1010 -12.74 -29.69 49.38
CA PRO A 1010 -12.80 -29.96 50.81
C PRO A 1010 -14.19 -30.55 51.15
N ALA A 1011 -14.18 -31.58 52.01
CA ALA A 1011 -15.38 -32.08 52.69
C ALA A 1011 -15.98 -31.05 53.65
#